data_AF-A0A9W4MKX5-F1
#
_entry.id   AF-A0A9W4MKX5-F1
#
_cell.length_a   1.000
_cell.length_b   1.000
_cell.length_c   1.000
_cell.angle_alpha   90.00
_cell.angle_beta   90.00
_cell.angle_gamma   90.00
#
_symmetry.space_group_name_H-M   'P 1'
#
loop_
_entity.id
_entity.type
_entity.pdbx_description
1 polymer ?
#
loop_
_entity_poly.entity_id
_entity_poly.type
_entity_poly.pdbx_seq_one_letter_code
_entity_poly.pdbx_strand_id
1 'polypeptide(L)'
;MDNSQNNRPASQLIAGFGSPSTPSGARSTMRRSTAARQSGRFTQSQVQSHQPVHDVEKDELRVQLSTLKYELENIKQERELEALRHEKETRDLQLKADADFRKAQTAESSSNRATHKSDELAKELKEIQDRGLNEKLGFERKIRSLQDENQNLQEEFDDTQARLSDQERQFKYQINELETVRASLQKTIEEFQNDIQNARTSQESTQEKLSQREGEFAELEAENIRLKAEGNDAEALAVLKRELSEQVNHIRELESANRDQTTELRHLRKVSKNVEVVEEQKRSVENQLQLMKGFEAELNTVQIQKQILEDERQSWVSLLQENDQPAEFDSPDAVVRAVVQGRIEIATLLDRLGTVEAQLLEKDEAIKSLESDKNNLQQELEKLRVGTSASAGGAAEGRLRARLERQRALAVKEVEYLRAQLETFDAEEATMNEDQSQFDGQKSQQITQLQQLVDEYRSELQKVHEELSKQEVPKADEARGVKRPLSPTDSEGESERIAVLTRKNRKLQEHLSKSDQATTLARRELDAAKSQIKSLKAKSRTRVLELRDNPTAQAEQIKMTTLATLQSANRDLMAQLRGGHTDVKVVPASALESIKLEMQDMERTVADKEKRMRRLKEIWTAKSSEFREAVASLLGFKLDFLPNGRVRVTSMFHLSSAYRHGDSDAPSDSGPGSMGNGEENSIVFDGENGTMKISGGPNSLFAMEIKPLIKFWVEERKDIPCFLAAMTLDFYDKTTRAARM
;
A
#
# COMPACT_ATOMS: atom_id res chain seq x y z
N MET A 1 -38.62 11.49 39.21
CA MET A 1 -39.14 10.13 39.01
C MET A 1 -38.52 9.62 37.72
N ASP A 2 -37.23 9.33 37.75
CA ASP A 2 -36.64 8.00 38.10
C ASP A 2 -36.57 7.17 36.81
N ASN A 3 -35.47 6.57 36.38
CA ASN A 3 -34.22 6.29 37.05
C ASN A 3 -33.14 6.04 35.98
N SER A 4 -31.96 6.58 36.24
CA SER A 4 -30.68 6.28 35.60
C SER A 4 -30.12 4.92 36.04
N GLN A 5 -29.49 4.15 35.14
CA GLN A 5 -28.26 3.37 35.37
C GLN A 5 -27.91 2.47 34.18
N ASN A 6 -26.73 2.68 33.58
CA ASN A 6 -25.59 1.75 33.58
C ASN A 6 -24.69 2.01 32.37
N ASN A 7 -23.50 2.57 32.61
CA ASN A 7 -22.35 2.25 31.78
C ASN A 7 -21.09 2.23 32.65
N ARG A 8 -20.49 1.03 32.75
CA ARG A 8 -19.14 0.79 33.28
C ARG A 8 -18.16 0.73 32.09
N PRO A 9 -16.90 1.10 32.30
CA PRO A 9 -15.80 0.19 32.00
C PRO A 9 -14.86 0.08 33.22
N ALA A 10 -14.55 -1.13 33.71
CA ALA A 10 -13.53 -2.06 33.24
C ALA A 10 -12.09 -1.56 33.52
N SER A 11 -11.63 -1.81 34.74
CA SER A 11 -10.23 -1.65 35.18
C SER A 11 -9.75 -2.96 35.79
N GLN A 12 -8.86 -3.66 35.10
CA GLN A 12 -8.01 -4.81 35.49
C GLN A 12 -7.11 -5.01 34.26
N LEU A 13 -5.77 -5.07 34.30
CA LEU A 13 -4.79 -5.61 35.23
C LEU A 13 -3.43 -4.97 34.90
N ILE A 14 -2.53 -4.86 35.87
CA ILE A 14 -1.15 -5.39 35.84
C ILE A 14 -0.55 -5.06 37.21
N ALA A 15 -0.43 -6.08 38.04
CA ALA A 15 0.35 -6.08 39.27
C ALA A 15 1.42 -7.16 39.12
N GLY A 16 2.67 -6.82 39.39
CA GLY A 16 3.77 -7.78 39.40
C GLY A 16 5.12 -7.15 39.69
N PHE A 17 5.63 -7.45 40.90
CA PHE A 17 7.04 -7.47 41.33
C PHE A 17 7.77 -6.13 41.48
N GLY A 18 8.50 -5.85 42.56
CA GLY A 18 8.85 -6.63 43.74
C GLY A 18 9.70 -5.80 44.72
N SER A 19 9.78 -6.26 45.97
CA SER A 19 10.84 -5.86 46.91
C SER A 19 12.17 -6.49 46.48
N PRO A 20 13.35 -5.91 46.78
CA PRO A 20 13.97 -6.19 48.09
C PRO A 20 14.92 -5.12 48.67
N SER A 21 15.34 -5.40 49.92
CA SER A 21 16.66 -5.14 50.55
C SER A 21 17.08 -3.73 50.99
N THR A 22 17.25 -3.61 52.31
CA THR A 22 18.28 -2.82 53.04
C THR A 22 19.71 -3.19 52.58
N PRO A 23 20.77 -2.35 52.69
CA PRO A 23 21.42 -2.06 54.00
C PRO A 23 22.18 -0.72 54.14
N SER A 24 22.62 -0.45 55.39
CA SER A 24 23.80 0.33 55.83
C SER A 24 23.79 1.85 55.57
N GLY A 25 24.11 2.77 56.49
CA GLY A 25 24.84 2.67 57.75
C GLY A 25 25.88 3.79 57.82
N ALA A 26 25.80 4.67 58.84
CA ALA A 26 26.89 5.42 59.49
C ALA A 26 26.26 6.47 60.43
N ARG A 27 26.28 6.23 61.74
CA ARG A 27 27.21 6.84 62.73
C ARG A 27 26.90 8.31 63.04
N SER A 28 26.99 8.83 64.25
CA SER A 28 27.26 8.36 65.61
C SER A 28 27.54 9.66 66.38
N THR A 29 26.96 9.88 67.57
CA THR A 29 27.75 10.22 68.77
C THR A 29 26.91 10.22 70.04
N MET A 30 27.50 9.60 71.06
CA MET A 30 27.05 9.37 72.43
C MET A 30 27.10 10.62 73.32
N ARG A 31 26.32 10.62 74.41
CA ARG A 31 26.76 10.56 75.83
C ARG A 31 25.52 10.57 76.75
N ARG A 32 25.26 9.55 77.57
CA ARG A 32 25.61 9.37 79.02
C ARG A 32 25.33 10.65 79.83
N SER A 33 24.57 10.68 80.94
CA SER A 33 24.64 9.85 82.16
C SER A 33 23.54 10.29 83.16
N THR A 34 22.70 9.38 83.68
CA THR A 34 22.59 8.91 85.10
C THR A 34 22.44 9.93 86.25
N ALA A 35 21.45 9.64 87.13
CA ALA A 35 21.34 9.81 88.60
C ALA A 35 20.04 10.54 88.99
N ALA A 36 19.00 9.87 89.53
CA ALA A 36 18.86 9.24 90.85
C ALA A 36 18.76 10.24 92.03
N ARG A 37 17.61 10.24 92.72
CA ARG A 37 17.41 10.42 94.18
C ARG A 37 15.89 10.36 94.47
N GLN A 38 15.33 9.21 94.82
CA GLN A 38 15.24 8.65 96.17
C GLN A 38 14.61 9.59 97.22
N SER A 39 13.37 9.24 97.55
CA SER A 39 12.56 9.71 98.67
C SER A 39 13.09 9.13 99.98
N GLY A 40 13.53 10.01 100.90
CA GLY A 40 13.88 9.67 102.28
C GLY A 40 12.75 10.07 103.23
N ARG A 41 12.15 9.08 103.90
CA ARG A 41 11.43 9.24 105.17
C ARG A 41 12.48 9.21 106.28
N PHE A 42 12.46 10.13 107.25
CA PHE A 42 12.87 9.86 108.64
C PHE A 42 12.45 10.98 109.62
N THR A 43 11.83 10.53 110.72
CA THR A 43 11.79 11.06 112.10
C THR A 43 11.24 12.46 112.42
N GLN A 44 10.04 12.41 112.99
CA GLN A 44 9.47 13.34 113.96
C GLN A 44 10.19 13.19 115.32
N SER A 45 10.66 14.31 115.89
CA SER A 45 11.20 14.40 117.25
C SER A 45 10.28 15.27 118.12
N GLN A 46 10.14 14.82 119.36
CA GLN A 46 9.29 15.36 120.43
C GLN A 46 10.07 16.44 121.23
N VAL A 47 9.33 17.39 121.83
CA VAL A 47 9.52 18.04 123.17
C VAL A 47 9.24 19.57 123.14
N GLN A 48 8.11 19.94 123.76
CA GLN A 48 7.81 21.01 124.74
C GLN A 48 8.80 22.19 124.86
N SER A 49 8.44 23.46 125.11
CA SER A 49 7.31 24.12 125.78
C SER A 49 7.50 25.64 125.64
N HIS A 50 6.42 26.43 125.66
CA HIS A 50 6.19 27.59 126.57
C HIS A 50 4.97 28.38 126.05
N GLN A 51 3.91 28.46 126.88
CA GLN A 51 2.87 29.50 126.74
C GLN A 51 3.46 30.86 127.19
N PRO A 52 2.91 31.99 126.72
CA PRO A 52 1.77 32.57 127.44
C PRO A 52 0.65 33.08 126.52
N VAL A 53 -0.57 32.82 126.99
CA VAL A 53 -1.82 33.58 126.83
C VAL A 53 -1.69 34.92 126.09
N HIS A 54 -2.33 35.05 124.91
CA HIS A 54 -3.28 36.13 124.58
C HIS A 54 -3.80 36.03 123.12
N ASP A 55 -5.12 36.13 122.96
CA ASP A 55 -5.90 36.36 121.74
C ASP A 55 -6.08 35.17 120.76
N VAL A 56 -7.00 34.25 121.08
CA VAL A 56 -7.47 33.16 120.20
C VAL A 56 -7.87 33.67 118.80
N GLU A 57 -8.43 34.89 118.73
CA GLU A 57 -8.79 35.54 117.46
C GLU A 57 -7.56 35.95 116.61
N LYS A 58 -6.43 36.33 117.23
CA LYS A 58 -5.21 36.69 116.48
C LYS A 58 -4.51 35.47 115.90
N ASP A 59 -4.54 34.35 116.59
CA ASP A 59 -3.94 33.11 116.09
C ASP A 59 -4.83 32.46 115.01
N GLU A 60 -6.15 32.54 115.12
CA GLU A 60 -7.07 32.19 114.04
C GLU A 60 -6.87 33.08 112.80
N LEU A 61 -6.71 34.40 112.98
CA LEU A 61 -6.38 35.33 111.88
C LEU A 61 -4.99 35.09 111.28
N ARG A 62 -4.00 34.67 112.08
CA ARG A 62 -2.66 34.29 111.56
C ARG A 62 -2.69 33.00 110.77
N VAL A 63 -3.48 32.02 111.20
CA VAL A 63 -3.71 30.78 110.46
C VAL A 63 -4.46 31.08 109.16
N GLN A 64 -5.50 31.92 109.20
CA GLN A 64 -6.21 32.37 107.99
C GLN A 64 -5.30 33.18 107.05
N LEU A 65 -4.42 34.02 107.59
CA LEU A 65 -3.41 34.74 106.79
C LEU A 65 -2.36 33.80 106.21
N SER A 66 -1.94 32.75 106.92
CA SER A 66 -0.97 31.80 106.40
C SER A 66 -1.58 30.86 105.35
N THR A 67 -2.84 30.44 105.52
CA THR A 67 -3.58 29.69 104.50
C THR A 67 -3.86 30.55 103.28
N LEU A 68 -4.32 31.80 103.43
CA LEU A 68 -4.52 32.72 102.31
C LEU A 68 -3.20 33.07 101.61
N LYS A 69 -2.09 33.19 102.35
CA LYS A 69 -0.76 33.38 101.74
C LYS A 69 -0.34 32.16 100.93
N TYR A 70 -0.55 30.96 101.46
CA TYR A 70 -0.26 29.71 100.75
C TYR A 70 -1.14 29.53 99.52
N GLU A 71 -2.44 29.82 99.61
CA GLU A 71 -3.37 29.81 98.48
C GLU A 71 -2.97 30.83 97.42
N LEU A 72 -2.59 32.05 97.83
CA LEU A 72 -2.12 33.09 96.93
C LEU A 72 -0.78 32.71 96.27
N GLU A 73 0.11 32.06 97.00
CA GLU A 73 1.38 31.54 96.47
C GLU A 73 1.17 30.35 95.54
N ASN A 74 0.22 29.46 95.84
CA ASN A 74 -0.19 28.36 94.97
C ASN A 74 -0.82 28.89 93.68
N ILE A 75 -1.74 29.86 93.76
CA ILE A 75 -2.34 30.52 92.58
C ILE A 75 -1.27 31.24 91.75
N LYS A 76 -0.26 31.86 92.39
CA LYS A 76 0.87 32.47 91.67
C LYS A 76 1.70 31.41 90.95
N GLN A 77 2.04 30.30 91.60
CA GLN A 77 2.78 29.20 90.99
C GLN A 77 1.98 28.56 89.85
N GLU A 78 0.67 28.36 90.01
CA GLU A 78 -0.22 27.86 88.96
C GLU A 78 -0.25 28.82 87.77
N ARG A 79 -0.38 30.13 88.02
CA ARG A 79 -0.33 31.15 86.96
C ARG A 79 1.03 31.21 86.25
N GLU A 80 2.13 31.03 86.97
CA GLU A 80 3.47 30.96 86.39
C GLU A 80 3.65 29.68 85.55
N LEU A 81 3.14 28.54 86.01
CA LEU A 81 3.13 27.30 85.23
C LEU A 81 2.26 27.40 83.98
N GLU A 82 1.09 28.05 84.08
CA GLU A 82 0.23 28.34 82.93
C GLU A 82 0.90 29.30 81.95
N ALA A 83 1.56 30.35 82.43
CA ALA A 83 2.33 31.27 81.60
C ALA A 83 3.46 30.54 80.85
N LEU A 84 4.20 29.65 81.53
CA LEU A 84 5.24 28.82 80.91
C LEU A 84 4.67 27.80 79.91
N ARG A 85 3.49 27.23 80.18
CA ARG A 85 2.78 26.34 79.23
C ARG A 85 2.37 27.10 77.98
N HIS A 86 1.76 28.27 78.13
CA HIS A 86 1.40 29.12 77.00
C HIS A 86 2.64 29.60 76.23
N GLU A 87 3.72 29.97 76.92
CA GLU A 87 4.96 30.35 76.27
C GLU A 87 5.58 29.18 75.48
N LYS A 88 5.51 27.95 76.02
CA LYS A 88 5.92 26.75 75.29
C LYS A 88 5.01 26.47 74.09
N GLU A 89 3.70 26.57 74.25
CA GLU A 89 2.71 26.39 73.17
C GLU A 89 2.92 27.41 72.06
N THR A 90 3.15 28.68 72.39
CA THR A 90 3.44 29.74 71.40
C THR A 90 4.74 29.46 70.64
N ARG A 91 5.81 29.01 71.32
CA ARG A 91 7.05 28.58 70.64
C ARG A 91 6.83 27.36 69.75
N ASP A 92 6.08 26.36 70.23
CA ASP A 92 5.79 25.16 69.45
C ASP A 92 4.93 25.49 68.22
N LEU A 93 3.99 26.43 68.33
CA LEU A 93 3.20 26.96 67.21
C LEU A 93 4.06 27.76 66.23
N GLN A 94 4.96 28.61 66.71
CA GLN A 94 5.92 29.35 65.87
C GLN A 94 6.83 28.39 65.08
N LEU A 95 7.39 27.37 65.75
CA LEU A 95 8.24 26.37 65.09
C LEU A 95 7.47 25.58 64.02
N LYS A 96 6.20 25.25 64.27
CA LYS A 96 5.33 24.61 63.27
C LYS A 96 5.06 25.54 62.09
N ALA A 97 4.73 26.80 62.35
CA ALA A 97 4.50 27.80 61.30
C ALA A 97 5.74 28.02 60.42
N ASP A 98 6.93 28.12 61.03
CA ASP A 98 8.19 28.25 60.30
C ASP A 98 8.52 27.00 59.46
N ALA A 99 8.25 25.81 60.01
CA ALA A 99 8.45 24.55 59.29
C ALA A 99 7.48 24.44 58.09
N ASP A 100 6.23 24.84 58.26
CA ASP A 100 5.23 24.80 57.20
C ASP A 100 5.49 25.89 56.15
N PHE A 101 5.96 27.08 56.55
CA PHE A 101 6.41 28.12 55.62
C PHE A 101 7.60 27.66 54.76
N ARG A 102 8.60 27.00 55.36
CA ARG A 102 9.73 26.44 54.60
C ARG A 102 9.29 25.34 53.64
N LYS A 103 8.37 24.46 54.07
CA LYS A 103 7.79 23.44 53.17
C LYS A 103 7.05 24.10 52.02
N ALA A 104 6.22 25.11 52.28
CA ALA A 104 5.51 25.86 51.24
C ALA A 104 6.48 26.52 50.26
N GLN A 105 7.54 27.17 50.74
CA GLN A 105 8.58 27.78 49.89
C GLN A 105 9.31 26.75 49.02
N THR A 106 9.66 25.58 49.57
CA THR A 106 10.27 24.50 48.78
C THR A 106 9.30 23.96 47.72
N ALA A 107 8.03 23.75 48.08
CA ALA A 107 6.99 23.34 47.14
C ALA A 107 6.79 24.36 46.01
N GLU A 108 6.69 25.65 46.34
CA GLU A 108 6.57 26.74 45.37
C GLU A 108 7.78 26.80 44.43
N SER A 109 9.01 26.72 44.97
CA SER A 109 10.22 26.70 44.14
C SER A 109 10.28 25.48 43.19
N SER A 110 9.78 24.33 43.65
CA SER A 110 9.71 23.12 42.83
C SER A 110 8.63 23.22 41.75
N SER A 111 7.50 23.86 42.08
CA SER A 111 6.41 24.16 41.16
C SER A 111 6.88 25.13 40.07
N ASN A 112 7.55 26.23 40.45
CA ASN A 112 8.12 27.19 39.51
C ASN A 112 9.16 26.56 38.57
N ARG A 113 10.00 25.64 39.08
CA ARG A 113 10.93 24.89 38.21
C ARG A 113 10.20 23.94 37.26
N ALA A 114 9.11 23.33 37.70
CA ALA A 114 8.30 22.47 36.85
C ALA A 114 7.56 23.27 35.77
N THR A 115 7.00 24.44 36.10
CA THR A 115 6.35 25.33 35.13
C THR A 115 7.33 25.89 34.12
N HIS A 116 8.52 26.33 34.55
CA HIS A 116 9.57 26.76 33.61
C HIS A 116 9.96 25.66 32.62
N LYS A 117 10.13 24.42 33.09
CA LYS A 117 10.42 23.28 32.21
C LYS A 117 9.26 22.97 31.27
N SER A 118 8.01 23.06 31.73
CA SER A 118 6.86 22.87 30.84
C SER A 118 6.75 23.98 29.80
N ASP A 119 7.09 25.22 30.15
CA ASP A 119 7.08 26.36 29.23
C ASP A 119 8.21 26.25 28.20
N GLU A 120 9.40 25.78 28.59
CA GLU A 120 10.51 25.49 27.67
C GLU A 120 10.13 24.38 26.68
N LEU A 121 9.60 23.26 27.17
CA LEU A 121 9.13 22.17 26.30
C LEU A 121 7.98 22.62 25.39
N ALA A 122 7.08 23.47 25.87
CA ALA A 122 6.00 24.03 25.05
C ALA A 122 6.56 24.93 23.92
N LYS A 123 7.60 25.72 24.19
CA LYS A 123 8.29 26.52 23.18
C LYS A 123 9.00 25.65 22.15
N GLU A 124 9.75 24.63 22.59
CA GLU A 124 10.43 23.69 21.69
C GLU A 124 9.44 22.94 20.79
N LEU A 125 8.32 22.48 21.34
CA LEU A 125 7.26 21.84 20.56
C LEU A 125 6.67 22.80 19.53
N LYS A 126 6.45 24.06 19.91
CA LYS A 126 5.95 25.08 18.98
C LYS A 126 6.97 25.36 17.87
N GLU A 127 8.26 25.50 18.19
CA GLU A 127 9.31 25.71 17.19
C GLU A 127 9.48 24.53 16.23
N ILE A 128 9.31 23.29 16.72
CA ILE A 128 9.33 22.09 15.86
C ILE A 128 8.10 22.07 14.96
N GLN A 129 6.92 22.42 15.49
CA GLN A 129 5.70 22.55 14.69
C GLN A 129 5.83 23.63 13.61
N ASP A 130 6.32 24.82 13.97
CA ASP A 130 6.51 25.94 13.05
C ASP A 130 7.56 25.60 11.97
N ARG A 131 8.66 24.92 12.32
CA ARG A 131 9.63 24.41 11.35
C ARG A 131 9.00 23.39 10.40
N GLY A 132 8.24 22.43 10.93
CA GLY A 132 7.54 21.43 10.12
C GLY A 132 6.50 22.06 9.18
N LEU A 133 5.80 23.10 9.62
CA LEU A 133 4.86 23.86 8.78
C LEU A 133 5.60 24.63 7.68
N ASN A 134 6.71 25.29 8.01
CA ASN A 134 7.52 26.03 7.03
C ASN A 134 8.12 25.12 5.96
N GLU A 135 8.64 23.95 6.35
CA GLU A 135 9.15 22.93 5.42
C GLU A 135 8.02 22.40 4.52
N LYS A 136 6.85 22.07 5.08
CA LYS A 136 5.67 21.67 4.30
C LYS A 136 5.26 22.75 3.29
N LEU A 137 5.18 24.01 3.71
CA LEU A 137 4.90 25.14 2.81
C LEU A 137 5.99 25.34 1.75
N GLY A 138 7.24 25.01 2.05
CA GLY A 138 8.35 25.02 1.10
C GLY A 138 8.20 23.92 0.04
N PHE A 139 7.91 22.69 0.47
CA PHE A 139 7.65 21.57 -0.43
C PHE A 139 6.39 21.78 -1.27
N GLU A 140 5.31 22.30 -0.69
CA GLU A 140 4.10 22.65 -1.44
C GLU A 140 4.36 23.71 -2.52
N ARG A 141 5.16 24.74 -2.20
CA ARG A 141 5.57 25.73 -3.20
C ARG A 141 6.40 25.10 -4.32
N LYS A 142 7.32 24.18 -4.00
CA LYS A 142 8.13 23.49 -5.02
C LYS A 142 7.28 22.52 -5.86
N ILE A 143 6.31 21.84 -5.25
CA ILE A 143 5.36 21.00 -5.99
C ILE A 143 4.54 21.84 -6.95
N ARG A 144 4.01 22.99 -6.52
CA ARG A 144 3.28 23.91 -7.41
C ARG A 144 4.18 24.42 -8.54
N SER A 145 5.40 24.86 -8.25
CA SER A 145 6.31 25.32 -9.31
C SER A 145 6.64 24.22 -10.32
N LEU A 146 6.86 22.98 -9.86
CA LEU A 146 7.12 21.84 -10.75
C LEU A 146 5.87 21.42 -11.54
N GLN A 147 4.67 21.63 -11.00
CA GLN A 147 3.42 21.43 -11.71
C GLN A 147 3.23 22.50 -12.81
N ASP A 148 3.49 23.77 -12.49
CA ASP A 148 3.43 24.87 -13.46
C ASP A 148 4.49 24.68 -14.56
N GLU A 149 5.72 24.27 -14.21
CA GLU A 149 6.78 23.92 -15.17
C GLU A 149 6.38 22.75 -16.07
N ASN A 150 5.74 21.71 -15.52
CA ASN A 150 5.23 20.59 -16.33
C ASN A 150 4.11 21.02 -17.27
N GLN A 151 3.17 21.85 -16.79
CA GLN A 151 2.09 22.38 -17.63
C GLN A 151 2.66 23.21 -18.78
N ASN A 152 3.62 24.10 -18.50
CA ASN A 152 4.27 24.89 -19.53
C ASN A 152 5.02 24.00 -20.55
N LEU A 153 5.76 22.99 -20.10
CA LEU A 153 6.44 22.06 -21.01
C LEU A 153 5.46 21.23 -21.84
N GLN A 154 4.31 20.90 -21.29
CA GLN A 154 3.25 20.19 -22.00
C GLN A 154 2.58 21.09 -23.05
N GLU A 155 2.30 22.36 -22.72
CA GLU A 155 1.81 23.36 -23.68
C GLU A 155 2.83 23.61 -24.80
N GLU A 156 4.13 23.74 -24.48
CA GLU A 156 5.20 23.85 -25.48
C GLU A 156 5.28 22.61 -26.38
N PHE A 157 5.14 21.41 -25.81
CA PHE A 157 5.10 20.17 -26.57
C PHE A 157 3.90 20.14 -27.52
N ASP A 158 2.70 20.45 -27.03
CA ASP A 158 1.47 20.46 -27.84
C ASP A 158 1.56 21.51 -28.97
N ASP A 159 2.10 22.70 -28.69
CA ASP A 159 2.36 23.74 -29.69
C ASP A 159 3.36 23.30 -30.76
N THR A 160 4.45 22.63 -30.36
CA THR A 160 5.44 22.11 -31.32
C THR A 160 4.86 20.97 -32.16
N GLN A 161 4.03 20.12 -31.57
CA GLN A 161 3.35 19.03 -32.26
C GLN A 161 2.31 19.58 -33.25
N ALA A 162 1.55 20.61 -32.87
CA ALA A 162 0.62 21.30 -33.76
C ALA A 162 1.36 21.91 -34.96
N ARG A 163 2.47 22.61 -34.72
CA ARG A 163 3.32 23.16 -35.80
C ARG A 163 3.86 22.09 -36.73
N LEU A 164 4.29 20.94 -36.19
CA LEU A 164 4.78 19.83 -36.99
C LEU A 164 3.66 19.21 -37.83
N SER A 165 2.46 19.03 -37.26
CA SER A 165 1.29 18.54 -37.99
C SER A 165 0.86 19.49 -39.11
N ASP A 166 0.92 20.80 -38.87
CA ASP A 166 0.62 21.80 -39.89
C ASP A 166 1.65 21.80 -41.02
N GLN A 167 2.95 21.65 -40.70
CA GLN A 167 3.99 21.46 -41.72
C GLN A 167 3.81 20.18 -42.52
N GLU A 168 3.48 19.06 -41.87
CA GLU A 168 3.17 17.80 -42.55
C GLU A 168 1.98 17.94 -43.49
N ARG A 169 0.92 18.64 -43.07
CA ARG A 169 -0.23 18.94 -43.93
C ARG A 169 0.19 19.78 -45.12
N GLN A 170 0.98 20.83 -44.92
CA GLN A 170 1.50 21.66 -46.01
C GLN A 170 2.34 20.84 -47.01
N PHE A 171 3.25 19.99 -46.55
CA PHE A 171 4.02 19.12 -47.43
C PHE A 171 3.15 18.10 -48.16
N LYS A 172 2.13 17.52 -47.50
CA LYS A 172 1.15 16.64 -48.17
C LYS A 172 0.36 17.39 -49.24
N TYR A 173 -0.07 18.62 -48.99
CA TYR A 173 -0.73 19.44 -50.00
C TYR A 173 0.18 19.72 -51.20
N GLN A 174 1.45 20.09 -50.95
CA GLN A 174 2.43 20.32 -52.02
C GLN A 174 2.72 19.04 -52.82
N ILE A 175 2.85 17.89 -52.17
CA ILE A 175 3.04 16.60 -52.85
C ILE A 175 1.83 16.27 -53.72
N ASN A 176 0.61 16.40 -53.18
CA ASN A 176 -0.61 16.14 -53.94
C ASN A 176 -0.75 17.10 -55.13
N GLU A 177 -0.42 18.38 -54.96
CA GLU A 177 -0.43 19.36 -56.04
C GLU A 177 0.57 18.95 -57.14
N LEU A 178 1.81 18.61 -56.78
CA LEU A 178 2.80 18.12 -57.73
C LEU A 178 2.39 16.81 -58.41
N GLU A 179 1.73 15.90 -57.70
CA GLU A 179 1.20 14.66 -58.27
C GLU A 179 0.06 14.94 -59.26
N THR A 180 -0.86 15.86 -58.95
CA THR A 180 -1.92 16.25 -59.90
C THR A 180 -1.35 16.92 -61.15
N VAL A 181 -0.35 17.80 -60.99
CA VAL A 181 0.35 18.43 -62.12
C VAL A 181 1.05 17.35 -62.95
N ARG A 182 1.78 16.43 -62.31
CA ARG A 182 2.44 15.32 -63.00
C ARG A 182 1.44 14.45 -63.76
N ALA A 183 0.32 14.07 -63.14
CA ALA A 183 -0.72 13.26 -63.76
C ALA A 183 -1.37 13.99 -64.95
N SER A 184 -1.63 15.30 -64.82
CA SER A 184 -2.16 16.12 -65.92
C SER A 184 -1.18 16.19 -67.10
N LEU A 185 0.12 16.38 -66.83
CA LEU A 185 1.15 16.39 -67.85
C LEU A 185 1.28 15.01 -68.53
N GLN A 186 1.26 13.92 -67.77
CA GLN A 186 1.25 12.57 -68.32
C GLN A 186 0.05 12.35 -69.24
N LYS A 187 -1.16 12.79 -68.84
CA LYS A 187 -2.35 12.71 -69.66
C LYS A 187 -2.22 13.53 -70.95
N THR A 188 -1.70 14.76 -70.89
CA THR A 188 -1.50 15.57 -72.10
C THR A 188 -0.48 14.93 -73.06
N ILE A 189 0.54 14.25 -72.53
CA ILE A 189 1.50 13.50 -73.36
C ILE A 189 0.80 12.32 -74.04
N GLU A 190 -0.04 11.56 -73.32
CA GLU A 190 -0.82 10.45 -73.90
C GLU A 190 -1.84 10.94 -74.94
N GLU A 191 -2.52 12.05 -74.67
CA GLU A 191 -3.44 12.71 -75.62
C GLU A 191 -2.69 13.13 -76.90
N PHE A 192 -1.53 13.79 -76.78
CA PHE A 192 -0.70 14.14 -77.94
C PHE A 192 -0.17 12.92 -78.69
N GLN A 193 0.20 11.84 -77.99
CA GLN A 193 0.60 10.59 -78.63
C GLN A 193 -0.55 9.98 -79.44
N ASN A 194 -1.76 9.96 -78.87
CA ASN A 194 -2.96 9.48 -79.55
C ASN A 194 -3.35 10.36 -80.74
N ASP A 195 -3.28 11.69 -80.60
CA ASP A 195 -3.56 12.64 -81.67
C ASP A 195 -2.58 12.50 -82.83
N ILE A 196 -1.28 12.31 -82.54
CA ILE A 196 -0.28 12.02 -83.57
C ILE A 196 -0.59 10.70 -84.29
N GLN A 197 -1.02 9.68 -83.54
CA GLN A 197 -1.38 8.38 -84.11
C GLN A 197 -2.66 8.45 -84.96
N ASN A 198 -3.66 9.19 -84.50
CA ASN A 198 -4.91 9.45 -85.22
C ASN A 198 -4.68 10.32 -86.47
N ALA A 199 -3.82 11.33 -86.38
CA ALA A 199 -3.43 12.15 -87.52
C ALA A 199 -2.71 11.29 -88.56
N ARG A 200 -1.83 10.37 -88.15
CA ARG A 200 -1.20 9.39 -89.04
C ARG A 200 -2.22 8.50 -89.74
N THR A 201 -3.14 7.87 -89.00
CA THR A 201 -4.14 6.97 -89.59
C THR A 201 -5.14 7.71 -90.47
N SER A 202 -5.56 8.91 -90.07
CA SER A 202 -6.38 9.78 -90.91
C SER A 202 -5.64 10.19 -92.17
N GLN A 203 -4.35 10.53 -92.08
CA GLN A 203 -3.56 10.89 -93.25
C GLN A 203 -3.45 9.71 -94.22
N GLU A 204 -3.15 8.51 -93.72
CA GLU A 204 -3.17 7.27 -94.52
C GLU A 204 -4.53 7.03 -95.18
N SER A 205 -5.63 7.17 -94.43
CA SER A 205 -7.00 7.01 -94.97
C SER A 205 -7.36 8.09 -96.00
N THR A 206 -6.97 9.35 -95.78
CA THR A 206 -7.22 10.42 -96.75
C THR A 206 -6.40 10.21 -98.01
N GLN A 207 -5.18 9.70 -97.90
CA GLN A 207 -4.35 9.36 -99.05
C GLN A 207 -5.01 8.25 -99.90
N GLU A 208 -5.58 7.23 -99.26
CA GLU A 208 -6.37 6.18 -99.94
C GLU A 208 -7.67 6.72 -100.55
N LYS A 209 -8.41 7.56 -99.84
CA LYS A 209 -9.66 8.15 -100.35
C LYS A 209 -9.42 9.14 -101.48
N LEU A 210 -8.34 9.92 -101.41
CA LEU A 210 -7.94 10.84 -102.48
C LEU A 210 -7.70 10.04 -103.77
N SER A 211 -6.94 8.93 -103.68
CA SER A 211 -6.68 8.09 -104.86
C SER A 211 -7.96 7.45 -105.42
N GLN A 212 -8.93 7.08 -104.57
CA GLN A 212 -10.24 6.60 -105.01
C GLN A 212 -11.09 7.72 -105.65
N ARG A 213 -11.14 8.91 -105.04
CA ARG A 213 -11.94 10.05 -105.49
C ARG A 213 -11.43 10.67 -106.76
N GLU A 214 -10.12 10.69 -106.98
CA GLU A 214 -9.55 11.06 -108.28
C GLU A 214 -10.07 10.13 -109.39
N GLY A 215 -10.38 8.87 -109.09
CA GLY A 215 -11.09 7.95 -109.99
C GLY A 215 -12.57 8.30 -110.19
N GLU A 216 -13.32 8.51 -109.11
CA GLU A 216 -14.76 8.82 -109.18
C GLU A 216 -15.07 10.21 -109.79
N PHE A 217 -14.24 11.22 -109.55
CA PHE A 217 -14.45 12.57 -110.10
C PHE A 217 -14.37 12.56 -111.63
N ALA A 218 -13.52 11.70 -112.19
CA ALA A 218 -13.47 11.44 -113.62
C ALA A 218 -14.80 10.84 -114.14
N GLU A 219 -15.54 10.08 -113.32
CA GLU A 219 -16.85 9.54 -113.67
C GLU A 219 -17.97 10.59 -113.51
N LEU A 220 -17.97 11.36 -112.42
CA LEU A 220 -19.03 12.32 -112.09
C LEU A 220 -18.96 13.64 -112.88
N GLU A 221 -17.79 14.09 -113.35
CA GLU A 221 -17.76 15.17 -114.34
C GLU A 221 -18.58 14.81 -115.58
N ALA A 222 -18.69 13.53 -115.91
CA ALA A 222 -19.58 13.07 -116.98
C ALA A 222 -21.08 13.22 -116.60
N GLU A 223 -21.42 13.13 -115.32
CA GLU A 223 -22.81 13.12 -114.85
C GLU A 223 -23.32 14.49 -114.38
N ASN A 224 -22.44 15.40 -113.93
CA ASN A 224 -22.80 16.79 -113.56
C ASN A 224 -23.25 17.61 -114.78
N ILE A 225 -22.70 17.29 -115.96
CA ILE A 225 -23.20 17.81 -117.24
C ILE A 225 -24.69 17.43 -117.43
N ARG A 226 -25.10 16.24 -116.96
CA ARG A 226 -26.46 15.72 -117.09
C ARG A 226 -27.46 16.44 -116.18
N LEU A 227 -27.06 16.71 -114.94
CA LEU A 227 -27.99 17.17 -113.89
C LEU A 227 -28.11 18.68 -113.75
N LYS A 228 -27.16 19.48 -114.27
CA LYS A 228 -27.34 20.94 -114.39
C LYS A 228 -28.49 21.35 -115.35
N ALA A 229 -29.12 20.39 -116.01
CA ALA A 229 -30.25 20.62 -116.90
C ALA A 229 -31.59 20.91 -116.19
N GLU A 230 -31.76 20.57 -114.90
CA GLU A 230 -33.11 20.48 -114.33
C GLU A 230 -33.25 21.16 -112.94
N GLY A 231 -33.41 22.48 -113.00
CA GLY A 231 -34.44 23.32 -112.34
C GLY A 231 -34.77 23.21 -110.83
N ASN A 232 -35.16 24.34 -110.22
CA ASN A 232 -35.72 24.41 -108.87
C ASN A 232 -36.78 25.52 -108.75
N ASP A 233 -37.85 25.30 -107.96
CA ASP A 233 -39.04 26.17 -107.92
C ASP A 233 -39.51 26.56 -106.49
N ALA A 234 -40.15 27.72 -106.40
CA ALA A 234 -40.23 28.58 -105.22
C ALA A 234 -41.40 28.34 -104.24
N GLU A 235 -42.28 27.38 -104.49
CA GLU A 235 -43.49 27.15 -103.66
C GLU A 235 -43.16 26.49 -102.29
N ALA A 236 -42.04 25.77 -102.21
CA ALA A 236 -41.50 25.20 -100.96
C ALA A 236 -41.17 26.27 -99.91
N LEU A 237 -40.82 27.49 -100.34
CA LEU A 237 -40.40 28.57 -99.45
C LEU A 237 -41.55 29.14 -98.61
N ALA A 238 -42.80 29.03 -99.08
CA ALA A 238 -43.96 29.54 -98.34
C ALA A 238 -44.40 28.58 -97.23
N VAL A 239 -44.38 27.28 -97.48
CA VAL A 239 -44.68 26.24 -96.48
C VAL A 239 -43.65 26.24 -95.35
N LEU A 240 -42.37 26.39 -95.71
CA LEU A 240 -41.26 26.52 -94.77
C LEU A 240 -41.46 27.66 -93.76
N LYS A 241 -42.01 28.80 -94.18
CA LYS A 241 -42.21 29.95 -93.28
C LYS A 241 -43.28 29.70 -92.20
N ARG A 242 -44.35 28.97 -92.52
CA ARG A 242 -45.41 28.67 -91.54
C ARG A 242 -44.92 27.66 -90.50
N GLU A 243 -44.31 26.58 -90.94
CA GLU A 243 -43.77 25.55 -90.06
C GLU A 243 -42.66 26.09 -89.15
N LEU A 244 -41.85 27.04 -89.65
CA LEU A 244 -40.85 27.72 -88.84
C LEU A 244 -41.46 28.49 -87.67
N SER A 245 -42.63 29.12 -87.87
CA SER A 245 -43.29 29.90 -86.81
C SER A 245 -43.90 29.03 -85.70
N GLU A 246 -44.47 27.88 -86.04
CA GLU A 246 -44.98 26.90 -85.07
C GLU A 246 -43.84 26.27 -84.27
N GLN A 247 -42.72 25.95 -84.95
CA GLN A 247 -41.51 25.44 -84.30
C GLN A 247 -40.91 26.45 -83.31
N VAL A 248 -40.87 27.74 -83.66
CA VAL A 248 -40.35 28.79 -82.76
C VAL A 248 -41.15 28.89 -81.46
N ASN A 249 -42.47 28.73 -81.50
CA ASN A 249 -43.29 28.76 -80.28
C ASN A 249 -43.08 27.52 -79.42
N HIS A 250 -43.00 26.33 -80.02
CA HIS A 250 -42.70 25.10 -79.28
C HIS A 250 -41.30 25.12 -78.65
N ILE A 251 -40.30 25.69 -79.35
CA ILE A 251 -38.95 25.89 -78.81
C ILE A 251 -38.98 26.78 -77.56
N ARG A 252 -39.79 27.85 -77.53
CA ARG A 252 -39.90 28.72 -76.35
C ARG A 252 -40.50 28.02 -75.13
N GLU A 253 -41.51 27.17 -75.33
CA GLU A 253 -42.10 26.36 -74.25
C GLU A 253 -41.09 25.34 -73.71
N LEU A 254 -40.38 24.63 -74.60
CA LEU A 254 -39.31 23.71 -74.23
C LEU A 254 -38.17 24.43 -73.51
N GLU A 255 -37.79 25.64 -73.94
CA GLU A 255 -36.78 26.45 -73.26
C GLU A 255 -37.21 26.84 -71.84
N SER A 256 -38.49 27.16 -71.62
CA SER A 256 -39.01 27.46 -70.27
C SER A 256 -38.95 26.23 -69.37
N ALA A 257 -39.47 25.10 -69.84
CA ALA A 257 -39.45 23.84 -69.08
C ALA A 257 -38.01 23.37 -68.79
N ASN A 258 -37.10 23.53 -69.75
CA ASN A 258 -35.69 23.19 -69.58
C ASN A 258 -35.00 24.11 -68.56
N ARG A 259 -35.35 25.41 -68.52
CA ARG A 259 -34.88 26.33 -67.47
C ARG A 259 -35.34 25.87 -66.08
N ASP A 260 -36.62 25.54 -65.92
CA ASP A 260 -37.19 25.08 -64.65
C ASP A 260 -36.54 23.77 -64.19
N GLN A 261 -36.46 22.77 -65.06
CA GLN A 261 -35.75 21.50 -64.79
C GLN A 261 -34.27 21.73 -64.44
N THR A 262 -33.60 22.67 -65.11
CA THR A 262 -32.20 23.01 -64.80
C THR A 262 -32.06 23.64 -63.41
N THR A 263 -33.05 24.41 -62.94
CA THR A 263 -33.03 24.94 -61.56
C THR A 263 -33.26 23.85 -60.52
N GLU A 264 -34.19 22.92 -60.78
CA GLU A 264 -34.46 21.78 -59.90
C GLU A 264 -33.25 20.84 -59.84
N LEU A 265 -32.63 20.52 -60.99
CA LEU A 265 -31.39 19.74 -61.03
C LEU A 265 -30.25 20.44 -60.30
N ARG A 266 -30.14 21.77 -60.39
CA ARG A 266 -29.16 22.53 -59.59
C ARG A 266 -29.45 22.43 -58.10
N HIS A 267 -30.71 22.47 -57.68
CA HIS A 267 -31.10 22.30 -56.29
C HIS A 267 -30.80 20.87 -55.79
N LEU A 268 -31.22 19.85 -56.53
CA LEU A 268 -30.98 18.45 -56.19
C LEU A 268 -29.49 18.12 -56.14
N ARG A 269 -28.67 18.67 -57.05
CA ARG A 269 -27.19 18.52 -56.99
C ARG A 269 -26.60 19.15 -55.73
N LYS A 270 -27.09 20.30 -55.28
CA LYS A 270 -26.65 20.92 -54.01
C LYS A 270 -27.01 20.03 -52.81
N VAL A 271 -28.22 19.47 -52.79
CA VAL A 271 -28.64 18.55 -51.73
C VAL A 271 -27.82 17.25 -51.77
N SER A 272 -27.58 16.66 -52.95
CA SER A 272 -26.71 15.48 -53.12
C SER A 272 -25.32 15.74 -52.56
N LYS A 273 -24.71 16.88 -52.89
CA LYS A 273 -23.40 17.26 -52.35
C LYS A 273 -23.41 17.38 -50.82
N ASN A 274 -24.47 17.95 -50.25
CA ASN A 274 -24.60 18.03 -48.78
C ASN A 274 -24.78 16.64 -48.16
N VAL A 275 -25.55 15.75 -48.78
CA VAL A 275 -25.73 14.36 -48.33
C VAL A 275 -24.41 13.61 -48.43
N GLU A 276 -23.67 13.74 -49.52
CA GLU A 276 -22.33 13.15 -49.70
C GLU A 276 -21.37 13.59 -48.60
N VAL A 277 -21.33 14.90 -48.26
CA VAL A 277 -20.49 15.40 -47.16
C VAL A 277 -20.91 14.80 -45.81
N VAL A 278 -22.22 14.66 -45.55
CA VAL A 278 -22.71 14.03 -44.32
C VAL A 278 -22.40 12.53 -44.30
N GLU A 279 -22.48 11.84 -45.44
CA GLU A 279 -22.11 10.44 -45.56
C GLU A 279 -20.60 10.23 -45.36
N GLU A 280 -19.75 11.11 -45.89
CA GLU A 280 -18.30 11.10 -45.65
C GLU A 280 -17.98 11.35 -44.18
N GLN A 281 -18.63 12.33 -43.54
CA GLN A 281 -18.47 12.59 -42.10
C GLN A 281 -18.95 11.39 -41.27
N LYS A 282 -20.09 10.78 -41.64
CA LYS A 282 -20.59 9.56 -40.99
C LYS A 282 -19.59 8.42 -41.14
N ARG A 283 -19.08 8.16 -42.35
CA ARG A 283 -18.04 7.13 -42.59
C ARG A 283 -16.77 7.42 -41.79
N SER A 284 -16.36 8.69 -41.70
CA SER A 284 -15.20 9.11 -40.90
C SER A 284 -15.40 8.81 -39.40
N VAL A 285 -16.56 9.18 -38.85
CA VAL A 285 -16.92 8.89 -37.44
C VAL A 285 -17.08 7.38 -37.19
N GLU A 286 -17.67 6.64 -38.13
CA GLU A 286 -17.79 5.18 -38.05
C GLU A 286 -16.41 4.52 -38.06
N ASN A 287 -15.49 4.98 -38.90
CA ASN A 287 -14.10 4.49 -38.92
C ASN A 287 -13.37 4.83 -37.61
N GLN A 288 -13.54 6.05 -37.07
CA GLN A 288 -12.99 6.42 -35.76
C GLN A 288 -13.55 5.55 -34.64
N LEU A 289 -14.86 5.26 -34.67
CA LEU A 289 -15.50 4.39 -33.69
C LEU A 289 -14.99 2.95 -33.81
N GLN A 290 -14.79 2.44 -35.02
CA GLN A 290 -14.19 1.11 -35.23
C GLN A 290 -12.75 1.07 -34.72
N LEU A 291 -11.96 2.12 -34.95
CA LEU A 291 -10.61 2.23 -34.43
C LEU A 291 -10.59 2.30 -32.90
N MET A 292 -11.47 3.10 -32.28
CA MET A 292 -11.61 3.14 -30.82
C MET A 292 -12.00 1.78 -30.25
N LYS A 293 -12.96 1.08 -30.88
CA LYS A 293 -13.31 -0.30 -30.49
C LYS A 293 -12.14 -1.27 -30.64
N GLY A 294 -11.31 -1.09 -31.67
CA GLY A 294 -10.06 -1.82 -31.84
C GLY A 294 -9.09 -1.59 -30.69
N PHE A 295 -8.85 -0.32 -30.33
CA PHE A 295 -8.01 0.03 -29.18
C PHE A 295 -8.59 -0.43 -27.84
N GLU A 296 -9.91 -0.39 -27.65
CA GLU A 296 -10.55 -0.96 -26.45
C GLU A 296 -10.34 -2.47 -26.38
N ALA A 297 -10.44 -3.18 -27.51
CA ALA A 297 -10.17 -4.61 -27.56
C ALA A 297 -8.70 -4.92 -27.25
N GLU A 298 -7.75 -4.16 -27.82
CA GLU A 298 -6.32 -4.27 -27.53
C GLU A 298 -5.99 -3.91 -26.07
N LEU A 299 -6.59 -2.86 -25.53
CA LEU A 299 -6.44 -2.49 -24.13
C LEU A 299 -6.93 -3.61 -23.21
N ASN A 300 -8.10 -4.19 -23.52
CA ASN A 300 -8.64 -5.32 -22.78
C ASN A 300 -7.73 -6.55 -22.88
N THR A 301 -7.19 -6.86 -24.06
CA THR A 301 -6.28 -8.01 -24.22
C THR A 301 -4.98 -7.80 -23.45
N VAL A 302 -4.39 -6.59 -23.50
CA VAL A 302 -3.19 -6.23 -22.72
C VAL A 302 -3.48 -6.24 -21.23
N GLN A 303 -4.64 -5.75 -20.79
CA GLN A 303 -5.03 -5.77 -19.37
C GLN A 303 -5.21 -7.20 -18.86
N ILE A 304 -5.81 -8.09 -19.66
CA ILE A 304 -5.90 -9.53 -19.36
C ILE A 304 -4.49 -10.16 -19.31
N GLN A 305 -3.62 -9.89 -20.29
CA GLN A 305 -2.25 -10.38 -20.29
C GLN A 305 -1.47 -9.90 -19.07
N LYS A 306 -1.59 -8.62 -18.72
CA LYS A 306 -0.98 -8.06 -17.50
C LYS A 306 -1.49 -8.76 -16.25
N GLN A 307 -2.80 -8.99 -16.15
CA GLN A 307 -3.37 -9.71 -15.01
C GLN A 307 -2.84 -11.15 -14.94
N ILE A 308 -2.78 -11.87 -16.07
CA ILE A 308 -2.20 -13.22 -16.14
C ILE A 308 -0.74 -13.18 -15.68
N LEU A 309 0.09 -12.26 -16.19
CA LEU A 309 1.48 -12.12 -15.78
C LEU A 309 1.63 -11.73 -14.31
N GLU A 310 0.74 -10.89 -13.77
CA GLU A 310 0.73 -10.53 -12.36
C GLU A 310 0.32 -11.71 -11.46
N ASP A 311 -0.62 -12.54 -11.91
CA ASP A 311 -1.07 -13.74 -11.22
C ASP A 311 0.00 -14.85 -11.28
N GLU A 312 0.68 -15.01 -12.43
CA GLU A 312 1.86 -15.85 -12.57
C GLU A 312 2.99 -15.36 -11.66
N ARG A 313 3.29 -14.06 -11.65
CA ARG A 313 4.30 -13.50 -10.74
C ARG A 313 3.93 -13.78 -9.29
N GLN A 314 2.66 -13.60 -8.91
CA GLN A 314 2.20 -13.90 -7.55
C GLN A 314 2.31 -15.39 -7.22
N SER A 315 2.03 -16.29 -8.16
CA SER A 315 2.16 -17.74 -7.94
C SER A 315 3.63 -18.13 -7.78
N TRP A 316 4.54 -17.60 -8.60
CA TRP A 316 5.99 -17.78 -8.46
C TRP A 316 6.50 -17.26 -7.12
N VAL A 317 6.12 -16.04 -6.74
CA VAL A 317 6.50 -15.44 -5.44
C VAL A 317 6.00 -16.29 -4.28
N SER A 318 4.76 -16.81 -4.34
CA SER A 318 4.23 -17.67 -3.28
C SER A 318 4.91 -19.05 -3.23
N LEU A 319 5.38 -19.58 -4.37
CA LEU A 319 6.09 -20.85 -4.41
C LEU A 319 7.54 -20.71 -3.92
N LEU A 320 8.15 -19.54 -4.14
CA LEU A 320 9.51 -19.19 -3.73
C LEU A 320 9.60 -18.72 -2.27
N GLN A 321 8.52 -18.18 -1.70
CA GLN A 321 8.45 -17.81 -0.28
C GLN A 321 8.21 -19.05 0.59
N GLU A 322 9.29 -19.68 1.05
CA GLU A 322 9.23 -20.74 2.06
C GLU A 322 9.27 -20.13 3.47
N ASN A 323 8.15 -20.23 4.21
CA ASN A 323 8.05 -19.98 5.65
C ASN A 323 8.53 -18.60 6.17
N ASP A 324 7.90 -17.49 5.74
CA ASP A 324 8.12 -16.12 6.27
C ASP A 324 9.59 -15.63 6.27
N GLN A 325 10.49 -16.31 5.56
CA GLN A 325 11.85 -15.85 5.33
C GLN A 325 11.87 -14.83 4.17
N PRO A 326 12.78 -13.83 4.20
CA PRO A 326 12.93 -12.91 3.08
C PRO A 326 13.18 -13.71 1.80
N ALA A 327 12.59 -13.28 0.69
CA ALA A 327 12.75 -13.95 -0.60
C ALA A 327 14.24 -14.17 -0.89
N GLU A 328 14.68 -15.43 -0.92
CA GLU A 328 16.09 -15.78 -1.16
C GLU A 328 16.55 -15.34 -2.57
N PHE A 329 15.59 -15.10 -3.47
CA PHE A 329 15.81 -14.65 -4.84
C PHE A 329 14.88 -13.48 -5.20
N ASP A 330 15.46 -12.34 -5.52
CA ASP A 330 14.75 -11.11 -5.91
C ASP A 330 14.29 -11.09 -7.38
N SER A 331 14.81 -11.99 -8.22
CA SER A 331 14.55 -12.02 -9.66
C SER A 331 14.46 -13.45 -10.21
N PRO A 332 13.57 -13.72 -11.19
CA PRO A 332 13.53 -15.00 -11.91
C PRO A 332 14.89 -15.40 -12.52
N ASP A 333 15.70 -14.43 -12.94
CA ASP A 333 17.06 -14.68 -13.44
C ASP A 333 17.98 -15.25 -12.34
N ALA A 334 17.80 -14.82 -11.08
CA ALA A 334 18.55 -15.35 -9.95
C ALA A 334 18.17 -16.81 -9.65
N VAL A 335 16.89 -17.17 -9.80
CA VAL A 335 16.44 -18.58 -9.68
C VAL A 335 17.05 -19.44 -10.79
N VAL A 336 17.06 -18.96 -12.04
CA VAL A 336 17.69 -19.70 -13.15
C VAL A 336 19.19 -19.87 -12.91
N ARG A 337 19.89 -18.84 -12.43
CA ARG A 337 21.32 -18.94 -12.05
C ARG A 337 21.54 -19.95 -10.94
N ALA A 338 20.70 -19.96 -9.90
CA ALA A 338 20.78 -20.93 -8.81
C ALA A 338 20.50 -22.37 -9.29
N VAL A 339 19.54 -22.57 -10.21
CA VAL A 339 19.28 -23.87 -10.82
C VAL A 339 20.45 -24.32 -11.70
N VAL A 340 21.07 -23.42 -12.46
CA VAL A 340 22.25 -23.73 -13.27
C VAL A 340 23.44 -24.07 -12.36
N GLN A 341 23.67 -23.30 -11.29
CA GLN A 341 24.69 -23.59 -10.28
C GLN A 341 24.44 -24.95 -9.63
N GLY A 342 23.21 -25.24 -9.19
CA GLY A 342 22.85 -26.55 -8.64
C GLY A 342 23.02 -27.70 -9.65
N ARG A 343 22.74 -27.47 -10.94
CA ARG A 343 23.03 -28.47 -12.00
C ARG A 343 24.52 -28.69 -12.18
N ILE A 344 25.33 -27.63 -12.14
CA ILE A 344 26.79 -27.73 -12.18
C ILE A 344 27.30 -28.49 -10.95
N GLU A 345 26.80 -28.17 -9.75
CA GLU A 345 27.15 -28.87 -8.52
C GLU A 345 26.78 -30.35 -8.59
N ILE A 346 25.56 -30.71 -9.02
CA ILE A 346 25.16 -32.10 -9.23
C ILE A 346 26.07 -32.78 -10.25
N ALA A 347 26.39 -32.13 -11.37
CA ALA A 347 27.30 -32.69 -12.36
C ALA A 347 28.71 -32.90 -11.79
N THR A 348 29.22 -31.96 -10.98
CA THR A 348 30.52 -32.11 -10.31
C THR A 348 30.50 -33.20 -9.24
N LEU A 349 29.38 -33.37 -8.52
CA LEU A 349 29.21 -34.45 -7.55
C LEU A 349 29.08 -35.80 -8.24
N LEU A 350 28.41 -35.88 -9.40
CA LEU A 350 28.34 -37.08 -10.23
C LEU A 350 29.69 -37.43 -10.83
N ASP A 351 30.48 -36.44 -11.29
CA ASP A 351 31.84 -36.65 -11.75
C ASP A 351 32.72 -37.17 -10.61
N ARG A 352 32.65 -36.54 -9.42
CA ARG A 352 33.31 -37.05 -8.21
C ARG A 352 32.86 -38.47 -7.87
N LEU A 353 31.56 -38.75 -7.92
CA LEU A 353 31.04 -40.11 -7.68
C LEU A 353 31.61 -41.09 -8.70
N GLY A 354 31.64 -40.73 -9.99
CA GLY A 354 32.24 -41.53 -11.05
C GLY A 354 33.74 -41.78 -10.83
N THR A 355 34.49 -40.78 -10.34
CA THR A 355 35.90 -40.98 -9.96
C THR A 355 36.05 -41.90 -8.77
N VAL A 356 35.15 -41.81 -7.77
CA VAL A 356 35.15 -42.71 -6.60
C VAL A 356 34.73 -44.12 -7.00
N GLU A 357 33.75 -44.28 -7.87
CA GLU A 357 33.34 -45.57 -8.44
C GLU A 357 34.47 -46.21 -9.25
N ALA A 358 35.19 -45.43 -10.08
CA ALA A 358 36.37 -45.92 -10.79
C ALA A 358 37.50 -46.33 -9.84
N GLN A 359 37.75 -45.54 -8.77
CA GLN A 359 38.68 -45.93 -7.72
C GLN A 359 38.25 -47.20 -6.99
N LEU A 360 36.95 -47.36 -6.70
CA LEU A 360 36.42 -48.58 -6.10
C LEU A 360 36.60 -49.79 -7.03
N LEU A 361 36.36 -49.64 -8.33
CA LEU A 361 36.60 -50.70 -9.32
C LEU A 361 38.09 -51.06 -9.41
N GLU A 362 38.99 -50.08 -9.43
CA GLU A 362 40.45 -50.33 -9.39
C GLU A 362 40.84 -51.07 -8.11
N LYS A 363 40.27 -50.67 -6.96
CA LYS A 363 40.48 -51.37 -5.68
C LYS A 363 39.92 -52.79 -5.71
N ASP A 364 38.75 -53.01 -6.30
CA ASP A 364 38.14 -54.34 -6.45
C ASP A 364 38.93 -55.24 -7.40
N GLU A 365 39.49 -54.69 -8.49
CA GLU A 365 40.41 -55.40 -9.39
C GLU A 365 41.73 -55.74 -8.69
N ALA A 366 42.26 -54.81 -7.90
CA ALA A 366 43.43 -55.06 -7.07
C ALA A 366 43.14 -56.10 -5.97
N ILE A 367 41.95 -56.09 -5.37
CA ILE A 367 41.51 -57.13 -4.43
C ILE A 367 41.43 -58.47 -5.16
N LYS A 368 40.79 -58.54 -6.33
CA LYS A 368 40.72 -59.77 -7.14
C LYS A 368 42.09 -60.30 -7.55
N SER A 369 43.02 -59.42 -7.93
CA SER A 369 44.39 -59.83 -8.27
C SER A 369 45.14 -60.34 -7.03
N LEU A 370 45.04 -59.64 -5.90
CA LEU A 370 45.60 -60.09 -4.62
C LEU A 370 44.95 -61.40 -4.13
N GLU A 371 43.65 -61.59 -4.33
CA GLU A 371 42.96 -62.86 -4.07
C GLU A 371 43.47 -63.97 -4.99
N SER A 372 43.70 -63.68 -6.27
CA SER A 372 44.27 -64.63 -7.22
C SER A 372 45.72 -64.99 -6.88
N ASP A 373 46.54 -64.02 -6.48
CA ASP A 373 47.92 -64.21 -6.03
C ASP A 373 47.96 -64.98 -4.72
N LYS A 374 47.05 -64.68 -3.77
CA LYS A 374 46.88 -65.46 -2.54
C LYS A 374 46.52 -66.90 -2.87
N ASN A 375 45.61 -67.13 -3.80
CA ASN A 375 45.24 -68.48 -4.23
C ASN A 375 46.42 -69.19 -4.94
N ASN A 376 47.19 -68.49 -5.78
CA ASN A 376 48.37 -69.03 -6.45
C ASN A 376 49.48 -69.36 -5.45
N LEU A 377 49.77 -68.48 -4.50
CA LEU A 377 50.72 -68.72 -3.41
C LEU A 377 50.25 -69.85 -2.50
N GLN A 378 48.95 -69.97 -2.22
CA GLN A 378 48.40 -71.13 -1.51
C GLN A 378 48.60 -72.42 -2.31
N GLN A 379 48.40 -72.40 -3.63
CA GLN A 379 48.68 -73.55 -4.50
C GLN A 379 50.18 -73.86 -4.59
N GLU A 380 51.06 -72.85 -4.62
CA GLU A 380 52.51 -73.03 -4.61
C GLU A 380 53.01 -73.54 -3.26
N LEU A 381 52.48 -73.04 -2.14
CA LEU A 381 52.74 -73.58 -0.81
C LEU A 381 52.25 -75.02 -0.71
N GLU A 382 51.09 -75.36 -1.27
CA GLU A 382 50.62 -76.74 -1.30
C GLU A 382 51.47 -77.61 -2.23
N LYS A 383 51.89 -77.11 -3.40
CA LYS A 383 52.84 -77.81 -4.30
C LYS A 383 54.22 -77.96 -3.69
N LEU A 384 54.73 -76.99 -2.93
CA LEU A 384 55.98 -77.08 -2.18
C LEU A 384 55.81 -77.97 -0.97
N ARG A 385 54.66 -77.99 -0.30
CA ARG A 385 54.36 -78.93 0.79
C ARG A 385 54.33 -80.37 0.28
N VAL A 386 53.63 -80.61 -0.82
CA VAL A 386 53.57 -81.90 -1.52
C VAL A 386 54.92 -82.24 -2.17
N GLY A 387 55.60 -81.26 -2.77
CA GLY A 387 56.90 -81.39 -3.41
C GLY A 387 58.03 -81.66 -2.44
N THR A 388 58.03 -81.02 -1.27
CA THR A 388 58.95 -81.32 -0.16
C THR A 388 58.63 -82.68 0.46
N SER A 389 57.34 -83.06 0.52
CA SER A 389 56.93 -84.42 0.90
C SER A 389 57.35 -85.48 -0.14
N ALA A 390 57.44 -85.12 -1.42
CA ALA A 390 57.76 -86.01 -2.53
C ALA A 390 59.26 -86.07 -2.88
N SER A 391 60.03 -85.00 -2.66
CA SER A 391 61.47 -84.91 -3.01
C SER A 391 62.41 -85.00 -1.81
N ALA A 392 61.91 -84.89 -0.58
CA ALA A 392 62.67 -85.09 0.64
C ALA A 392 61.95 -86.06 1.59
N GLY A 393 61.59 -87.22 1.03
CA GLY A 393 61.46 -88.44 1.80
C GLY A 393 60.29 -88.50 2.76
N GLY A 394 59.04 -88.49 2.31
CA GLY A 394 57.94 -89.01 3.16
C GLY A 394 58.23 -90.42 3.72
N ALA A 395 58.95 -91.26 2.96
CA ALA A 395 59.46 -92.55 3.45
C ALA A 395 60.72 -92.42 4.33
N ALA A 396 61.57 -91.40 4.11
CA ALA A 396 62.78 -91.17 4.88
C ALA A 396 62.49 -90.49 6.22
N GLU A 397 61.57 -89.52 6.24
CA GLU A 397 61.00 -88.81 7.37
C GLU A 397 60.10 -89.73 8.20
N GLY A 398 59.35 -90.64 7.56
CA GLY A 398 58.68 -91.74 8.26
C GLY A 398 59.67 -92.69 8.95
N ARG A 399 60.77 -93.06 8.27
CA ARG A 399 61.87 -93.84 8.87
C ARG A 399 62.66 -93.04 9.91
N LEU A 400 62.86 -91.74 9.72
CA LEU A 400 63.59 -90.85 10.64
C LEU A 400 62.76 -90.60 11.88
N ARG A 401 61.45 -90.37 11.75
CA ARG A 401 60.53 -90.30 12.88
C ARG A 401 60.54 -91.62 13.63
N ALA A 402 60.39 -92.76 12.96
CA ALA A 402 60.47 -94.07 13.62
C ALA A 402 61.85 -94.33 14.28
N ARG A 403 62.94 -93.75 13.75
CA ARG A 403 64.30 -93.87 14.30
C ARG A 403 64.53 -92.90 15.47
N LEU A 404 64.04 -91.67 15.38
CA LEU A 404 64.06 -90.66 16.43
C LEU A 404 63.17 -91.07 17.59
N GLU A 405 62.04 -91.71 17.32
CA GLU A 405 61.17 -92.26 18.36
C GLU A 405 61.83 -93.44 19.06
N ARG A 406 62.53 -94.32 18.32
CA ARG A 406 63.42 -95.35 18.91
C ARG A 406 64.59 -94.75 19.70
N GLN A 407 65.23 -93.68 19.22
CA GLN A 407 66.32 -93.00 19.91
C GLN A 407 65.85 -92.28 21.17
N ARG A 408 64.69 -91.62 21.11
CA ARG A 408 64.06 -90.98 22.27
C ARG A 408 63.72 -92.03 23.32
N ALA A 409 63.14 -93.17 22.92
CA ALA A 409 62.85 -94.27 23.84
C ALA A 409 64.10 -94.91 24.46
N LEU A 410 65.25 -94.87 23.77
CA LEU A 410 66.55 -95.33 24.31
C LEU A 410 67.20 -94.29 25.24
N ALA A 411 67.23 -93.02 24.83
CA ALA A 411 67.82 -91.93 25.61
C ALA A 411 67.05 -91.69 26.92
N VAL A 412 65.72 -91.87 26.92
CA VAL A 412 64.92 -91.81 28.16
C VAL A 412 65.34 -92.92 29.13
N LYS A 413 65.56 -94.15 28.64
CA LYS A 413 66.06 -95.26 29.48
C LYS A 413 67.50 -95.05 29.95
N GLU A 414 68.35 -94.41 29.14
CA GLU A 414 69.75 -94.11 29.47
C GLU A 414 69.85 -92.98 30.51
N VAL A 415 68.98 -91.97 30.45
CA VAL A 415 68.86 -90.94 31.49
C VAL A 415 68.34 -91.55 32.80
N GLU A 416 67.33 -92.41 32.76
CA GLU A 416 66.89 -93.15 33.96
C GLU A 416 68.04 -93.94 34.59
N TYR A 417 68.90 -94.57 33.77
CA TYR A 417 70.08 -95.29 34.26
C TYR A 417 71.16 -94.36 34.85
N LEU A 418 71.53 -93.26 34.17
CA LEU A 418 72.50 -92.28 34.69
C LEU A 418 72.01 -91.61 35.98
N ARG A 419 70.70 -91.38 36.10
CA ARG A 419 70.07 -90.92 37.35
C ARG A 419 70.32 -91.91 38.48
N ALA A 420 70.16 -93.22 38.23
CA ALA A 420 70.45 -94.25 39.22
C ALA A 420 71.95 -94.34 39.59
N GLN A 421 72.87 -94.08 38.64
CA GLN A 421 74.31 -94.01 38.95
C GLN A 421 74.70 -92.79 39.80
N LEU A 422 74.12 -91.61 39.52
CA LEU A 422 74.32 -90.45 40.38
C LEU A 422 73.76 -90.71 41.78
N GLU A 423 72.62 -91.39 41.90
CA GLU A 423 72.07 -91.77 43.21
C GLU A 423 73.04 -92.68 44.00
N THR A 424 73.82 -93.53 43.33
CA THR A 424 74.87 -94.34 43.97
C THR A 424 76.16 -93.58 44.27
N PHE A 425 76.59 -92.64 43.41
CA PHE A 425 77.75 -91.80 43.72
C PHE A 425 77.46 -90.83 44.84
N ASP A 426 76.24 -90.29 44.89
CA ASP A 426 75.78 -89.52 46.03
C ASP A 426 75.81 -90.38 47.31
N ALA A 427 75.64 -91.70 47.21
CA ALA A 427 75.84 -92.62 48.32
C ALA A 427 77.33 -92.94 48.63
N GLU A 428 78.25 -92.91 47.65
CA GLU A 428 79.70 -93.13 47.85
C GLU A 428 80.44 -91.89 48.35
N GLU A 429 80.13 -90.74 47.76
CA GLU A 429 80.76 -89.46 48.07
C GLU A 429 80.35 -89.00 49.51
N ALA A 430 79.24 -89.53 50.04
CA ALA A 430 78.70 -89.31 51.40
C ALA A 430 79.46 -89.80 52.61
N THR A 431 80.28 -90.82 52.48
CA THR A 431 81.01 -91.40 53.63
C THR A 431 82.49 -91.17 53.49
N MET A 432 82.98 -91.16 52.24
CA MET A 432 84.38 -90.90 51.94
C MET A 432 84.81 -89.50 52.34
N ASN A 433 83.89 -88.55 52.38
CA ASN A 433 84.16 -87.22 52.89
C ASN A 433 83.39 -87.02 54.19
N GLU A 434 83.75 -87.88 55.14
CA GLU A 434 83.47 -87.73 56.57
C GLU A 434 84.39 -86.68 57.18
N ASP A 435 85.65 -87.09 57.35
CA ASP A 435 86.74 -86.16 57.37
C ASP A 435 86.51 -85.33 56.13
N GLN A 436 86.50 -84.02 56.25
CA GLN A 436 85.98 -83.15 55.22
C GLN A 436 84.48 -83.32 54.97
N SER A 437 83.69 -83.22 56.01
CA SER A 437 82.80 -82.06 56.17
C SER A 437 82.05 -81.54 54.93
N GLN A 438 82.82 -80.96 53.99
CA GLN A 438 82.39 -80.39 52.71
C GLN A 438 82.03 -81.44 51.62
N PHE A 439 81.82 -82.71 51.98
CA PHE A 439 80.73 -83.42 51.33
C PHE A 439 79.38 -83.06 51.96
N ASP A 440 78.52 -82.45 51.12
CA ASP A 440 77.47 -81.50 51.50
C ASP A 440 76.08 -82.01 51.07
N GLY A 441 75.42 -82.74 51.97
CA GLY A 441 74.09 -83.30 51.76
C GLY A 441 73.00 -82.26 51.40
N GLN A 442 73.26 -80.95 51.57
CA GLN A 442 72.30 -79.92 51.15
C GLN A 442 72.10 -79.87 49.63
N LYS A 443 73.11 -80.22 48.81
CA LYS A 443 72.96 -80.21 47.35
C LYS A 443 72.06 -81.34 46.84
N SER A 444 72.11 -82.51 47.49
CA SER A 444 71.24 -83.63 47.16
C SER A 444 69.75 -83.28 47.36
N GLN A 445 69.43 -82.53 48.43
CA GLN A 445 68.05 -82.10 48.69
C GLN A 445 67.57 -81.02 47.72
N GLN A 446 68.45 -80.11 47.29
CA GLN A 446 68.08 -79.11 46.28
C GLN A 446 67.88 -79.75 44.89
N ILE A 447 68.64 -80.81 44.57
CA ILE A 447 68.51 -81.56 43.31
C ILE A 447 67.17 -82.31 43.23
N THR A 448 66.73 -82.93 44.32
CA THR A 448 65.45 -83.68 44.35
C THR A 448 64.23 -82.76 44.25
N GLN A 449 64.26 -81.59 44.90
CA GLN A 449 63.17 -80.61 44.77
C GLN A 449 63.06 -80.06 43.34
N LEU A 450 64.19 -79.80 42.68
CA LEU A 450 64.19 -79.36 41.28
C LEU A 450 63.69 -80.47 40.34
N GLN A 451 63.88 -81.75 40.67
CA GLN A 451 63.34 -82.86 39.88
C GLN A 451 61.81 -82.90 39.93
N GLN A 452 61.17 -82.63 41.08
CA GLN A 452 59.70 -82.60 41.19
C GLN A 452 59.08 -81.45 40.40
N LEU A 453 59.69 -80.27 40.45
CA LEU A 453 59.16 -79.10 39.76
C LEU A 453 59.22 -79.26 38.23
N VAL A 454 60.25 -79.94 37.72
CA VAL A 454 60.38 -80.20 36.27
C VAL A 454 59.35 -81.22 35.79
N ASP A 455 59.00 -82.20 36.61
CA ASP A 455 57.99 -83.19 36.26
C ASP A 455 56.57 -82.59 36.25
N GLU A 456 56.25 -81.66 37.16
CA GLU A 456 54.98 -80.92 37.14
C GLU A 456 54.80 -80.08 35.85
N TYR A 457 55.80 -79.27 35.47
CA TYR A 457 55.70 -78.40 34.27
C TYR A 457 55.50 -79.18 32.97
N ARG A 458 56.03 -80.39 32.86
CA ARG A 458 55.84 -81.22 31.66
C ARG A 458 54.40 -81.70 31.51
N SER A 459 53.73 -81.99 32.62
CA SER A 459 52.34 -82.44 32.62
C SER A 459 51.36 -81.31 32.23
N GLU A 460 51.66 -80.08 32.65
CA GLU A 460 50.83 -78.91 32.33
C GLU A 460 50.91 -78.53 30.85
N LEU A 461 52.11 -78.58 30.25
CA LEU A 461 52.29 -78.32 28.82
C LEU A 461 51.47 -79.26 27.92
N GLN A 462 51.30 -80.53 28.33
CA GLN A 462 50.44 -81.47 27.61
C GLN A 462 48.96 -81.09 27.69
N LYS A 463 48.47 -80.67 28.86
CA LYS A 463 47.08 -80.23 29.04
C LYS A 463 46.77 -78.98 28.22
N VAL A 464 47.64 -77.96 28.27
CA VAL A 464 47.44 -76.70 27.53
C VAL A 464 47.38 -76.96 26.02
N HIS A 465 48.18 -77.89 25.52
CA HIS A 465 48.18 -78.21 24.09
C HIS A 465 46.86 -78.85 23.62
N GLU A 466 46.26 -79.73 24.42
CA GLU A 466 44.93 -80.28 24.11
C GLU A 466 43.83 -79.21 24.13
N GLU A 467 43.91 -78.25 25.06
CA GLU A 467 42.95 -77.15 25.13
C GLU A 467 43.06 -76.22 23.92
N LEU A 468 44.28 -75.89 23.48
CA LEU A 468 44.49 -75.07 22.28
C LEU A 468 43.89 -75.73 21.03
N SER A 469 44.07 -77.06 20.89
CA SER A 469 43.54 -77.81 19.75
C SER A 469 42.00 -77.80 19.68
N LYS A 470 41.32 -77.69 20.83
CA LYS A 470 39.85 -77.61 20.91
C LYS A 470 39.32 -76.21 20.64
N GLN A 471 40.12 -75.17 20.83
CA GLN A 471 39.75 -73.77 20.57
C GLN A 471 39.96 -73.34 19.10
N GLU A 472 40.83 -74.02 18.36
CA GLU A 472 41.09 -73.74 16.93
C GLU A 472 40.02 -74.30 15.95
N VAL A 473 38.93 -74.92 16.43
CA VAL A 473 37.70 -75.04 15.62
C VAL A 473 37.02 -73.67 15.65
N PRO A 474 36.83 -72.98 14.51
CA PRO A 474 36.16 -71.69 14.52
C PRO A 474 34.69 -71.87 14.94
N LYS A 475 34.39 -71.52 16.19
CA LYS A 475 33.08 -71.09 16.64
C LYS A 475 32.80 -69.74 15.96
N ALA A 476 32.14 -69.79 14.81
CA ALA A 476 31.39 -68.64 14.30
C ALA A 476 30.00 -68.68 14.96
N ASP A 477 29.64 -67.57 15.59
CA ASP A 477 28.43 -67.35 16.35
C ASP A 477 27.15 -67.77 15.63
N GLU A 478 26.15 -68.17 16.43
CA GLU A 478 24.78 -68.47 16.04
C GLU A 478 24.06 -67.25 15.44
N ALA A 479 24.38 -66.89 14.20
CA ALA A 479 23.40 -66.37 13.28
C ALA A 479 22.57 -67.57 12.76
N ARG A 480 21.43 -67.76 13.42
CA ARG A 480 20.34 -68.69 13.09
C ARG A 480 20.28 -69.10 11.59
N GLY A 481 20.74 -70.32 11.30
CA GLY A 481 20.20 -71.16 10.21
C GLY A 481 20.99 -71.28 8.92
N VAL A 482 22.03 -72.13 8.91
CA VAL A 482 22.46 -72.86 7.70
C VAL A 482 22.67 -74.32 8.10
N LYS A 483 21.77 -75.21 7.64
CA LYS A 483 21.96 -76.67 7.72
C LYS A 483 22.33 -77.15 6.32
N ARG A 484 23.49 -77.82 6.22
CA ARG A 484 24.08 -78.45 5.01
C ARG A 484 24.66 -77.43 4.02
N PRO A 485 25.77 -77.75 3.32
CA PRO A 485 26.04 -77.10 2.05
C PRO A 485 24.84 -77.43 1.16
N LEU A 486 23.95 -76.45 1.00
CA LEU A 486 22.94 -76.49 -0.05
C LEU A 486 23.72 -76.79 -1.34
N SER A 487 23.24 -77.78 -2.09
CA SER A 487 23.62 -77.95 -3.50
C SER A 487 23.69 -76.57 -4.16
N PRO A 488 24.63 -76.29 -5.09
CA PRO A 488 24.73 -74.97 -5.75
C PRO A 488 23.36 -74.42 -6.19
N THR A 489 22.44 -75.33 -6.54
CA THR A 489 21.05 -75.10 -6.94
C THR A 489 20.13 -74.46 -5.88
N ASP A 490 20.26 -74.77 -4.58
CA ASP A 490 19.38 -74.19 -3.54
C ASP A 490 19.93 -72.84 -3.04
N SER A 491 21.26 -72.64 -3.05
CA SER A 491 21.92 -71.35 -2.74
C SER A 491 21.61 -70.31 -3.83
N GLU A 492 21.52 -70.74 -5.09
CA GLU A 492 21.03 -69.92 -6.19
C GLU A 492 19.57 -69.50 -5.97
N GLY A 493 18.68 -70.40 -5.54
CA GLY A 493 17.27 -70.07 -5.26
C GLY A 493 17.06 -69.11 -4.08
N GLU A 494 17.83 -69.25 -3.00
CA GLU A 494 17.81 -68.30 -1.87
C GLU A 494 18.45 -66.96 -2.24
N SER A 495 19.55 -66.97 -2.99
CA SER A 495 20.19 -65.76 -3.54
C SER A 495 19.27 -65.01 -4.49
N GLU A 496 18.54 -65.72 -5.37
CA GLU A 496 17.52 -65.16 -6.25
C GLU A 496 16.35 -64.56 -5.47
N ARG A 497 15.88 -65.24 -4.42
CA ARG A 497 14.81 -64.72 -3.56
C ARG A 497 15.24 -63.48 -2.80
N ILE A 498 16.47 -63.46 -2.27
CA ILE A 498 17.07 -62.29 -1.63
C ILE A 498 17.24 -61.16 -2.66
N ALA A 499 17.72 -61.45 -3.87
CA ALA A 499 17.85 -60.48 -4.96
C ALA A 499 16.49 -59.90 -5.40
N VAL A 500 15.43 -60.72 -5.43
CA VAL A 500 14.07 -60.25 -5.70
C VAL A 500 13.55 -59.39 -4.55
N LEU A 501 13.82 -59.75 -3.29
CA LEU A 501 13.41 -58.97 -2.12
C LEU A 501 14.18 -57.65 -2.00
N THR A 502 15.48 -57.61 -2.29
CA THR A 502 16.27 -56.37 -2.32
C THR A 502 15.83 -55.46 -3.46
N ARG A 503 15.55 -56.00 -4.65
CA ARG A 503 14.93 -55.24 -5.75
C ARG A 503 13.55 -54.69 -5.36
N LYS A 504 12.71 -55.48 -4.68
CA LYS A 504 11.41 -55.02 -4.17
C LYS A 504 11.56 -53.95 -3.09
N ASN A 505 12.50 -54.11 -2.16
CA ASN A 505 12.75 -53.13 -1.10
C ASN A 505 13.26 -51.82 -1.69
N ARG A 506 14.19 -51.87 -2.65
CA ARG A 506 14.66 -50.71 -3.40
C ARG A 506 13.51 -50.02 -4.15
N LYS A 507 12.65 -50.79 -4.84
CA LYS A 507 11.45 -50.23 -5.50
C LYS A 507 10.51 -49.58 -4.48
N LEU A 508 10.25 -50.21 -3.34
CA LEU A 508 9.40 -49.64 -2.29
C LEU A 508 10.01 -48.36 -1.68
N GLN A 509 11.32 -48.31 -1.49
CA GLN A 509 12.03 -47.10 -1.08
C GLN A 509 11.94 -45.99 -2.14
N GLU A 510 12.10 -46.33 -3.43
CA GLU A 510 11.88 -45.40 -4.55
C GLU A 510 10.42 -44.92 -4.62
N HIS A 511 9.44 -45.79 -4.34
CA HIS A 511 8.02 -45.41 -4.29
C HIS A 511 7.71 -44.53 -3.08
N LEU A 512 8.29 -44.83 -1.92
CA LEU A 512 8.14 -44.04 -0.71
C LEU A 512 8.73 -42.64 -0.91
N SER A 513 9.95 -42.54 -1.44
CA SER A 513 10.58 -41.25 -1.72
C SER A 513 9.81 -40.44 -2.77
N LYS A 514 9.29 -41.07 -3.83
CA LYS A 514 8.41 -40.41 -4.81
C LYS A 514 7.09 -39.94 -4.20
N SER A 515 6.50 -40.74 -3.31
CA SER A 515 5.28 -40.38 -2.59
C SER A 515 5.51 -39.23 -1.61
N ASP A 516 6.62 -39.23 -0.89
CA ASP A 516 7.00 -38.15 0.02
C ASP A 516 7.30 -36.84 -0.73
N GLN A 517 7.94 -36.93 -1.90
CA GLN A 517 8.10 -35.79 -2.81
C GLN A 517 6.76 -35.27 -3.34
N ALA A 518 5.85 -36.16 -3.75
CA ALA A 518 4.52 -35.77 -4.23
C ALA A 518 3.69 -35.10 -3.12
N THR A 519 3.74 -35.62 -1.89
CA THR A 519 3.00 -35.04 -0.76
C THR A 519 3.56 -33.71 -0.29
N THR A 520 4.89 -33.51 -0.33
CA THR A 520 5.52 -32.22 -0.02
C THR A 520 5.18 -31.17 -1.07
N LEU A 521 5.19 -31.51 -2.37
CA LEU A 521 4.75 -30.62 -3.44
C LEU A 521 3.27 -30.24 -3.30
N ALA A 522 2.38 -31.22 -3.08
CA ALA A 522 0.95 -30.94 -2.91
C ALA A 522 0.66 -30.06 -1.69
N ARG A 523 1.43 -30.19 -0.59
CA ARG A 523 1.32 -29.30 0.58
C ARG A 523 1.73 -27.86 0.23
N ARG A 524 2.83 -27.68 -0.52
CA ARG A 524 3.29 -26.36 -0.97
C ARG A 524 2.29 -25.69 -1.92
N GLU A 525 1.74 -26.43 -2.88
CA GLU A 525 0.68 -25.93 -3.77
C GLU A 525 -0.58 -25.50 -3.00
N LEU A 526 -0.96 -26.28 -1.98
CA LEU A 526 -2.11 -25.97 -1.14
C LEU A 526 -1.90 -24.70 -0.30
N ASP A 527 -0.70 -24.49 0.25
CA ASP A 527 -0.37 -23.28 1.00
C ASP A 527 -0.24 -22.06 0.09
N ALA A 528 0.26 -22.22 -1.14
CA ALA A 528 0.26 -21.17 -2.16
C ALA A 528 -1.16 -20.80 -2.61
N ALA A 529 -2.04 -21.77 -2.84
CA ALA A 529 -3.45 -21.50 -3.16
C ALA A 529 -4.15 -20.76 -2.00
N LYS A 530 -3.85 -21.12 -0.75
CA LYS A 530 -4.37 -20.40 0.44
C LYS A 530 -3.83 -18.97 0.52
N SER A 531 -2.55 -18.74 0.22
CA SER A 531 -1.95 -17.39 0.22
C SER A 531 -2.59 -16.52 -0.86
N GLN A 532 -2.83 -17.06 -2.06
CA GLN A 532 -3.50 -16.38 -3.16
C GLN A 532 -4.97 -16.06 -2.82
N ILE A 533 -5.70 -16.99 -2.21
CA ILE A 533 -7.06 -16.71 -1.74
C ILE A 533 -7.07 -15.60 -0.67
N LYS A 534 -6.08 -15.59 0.24
CA LYS A 534 -5.92 -14.52 1.23
C LYS A 534 -5.59 -13.18 0.57
N SER A 535 -4.71 -13.14 -0.42
CA SER A 535 -4.34 -11.91 -1.14
C SER A 535 -5.51 -11.37 -1.97
N LEU A 536 -6.27 -12.23 -2.65
CA LEU A 536 -7.50 -11.85 -3.36
C LEU A 536 -8.57 -11.32 -2.39
N LYS A 537 -8.75 -11.95 -1.22
CA LYS A 537 -9.63 -11.43 -0.16
C LYS A 537 -9.13 -10.11 0.44
N ALA A 538 -7.82 -9.86 0.46
CA ALA A 538 -7.25 -8.58 0.88
C ALA A 538 -7.43 -7.49 -0.18
N LYS A 539 -7.28 -7.82 -1.46
CA LYS A 539 -7.58 -6.95 -2.62
C LYS A 539 -9.08 -6.65 -2.76
N SER A 540 -9.98 -7.56 -2.38
CA SER A 540 -11.40 -7.20 -2.28
C SER A 540 -11.73 -6.36 -1.03
N ARG A 541 -10.83 -6.36 -0.03
CA ARG A 541 -10.90 -5.56 1.19
C ARG A 541 -10.14 -4.23 1.10
N THR A 542 -9.45 -3.91 -0.01
CA THR A 542 -9.01 -2.53 -0.25
C THR A 542 -10.24 -1.66 -0.34
N ARG A 543 -10.56 -1.03 0.79
CA ARG A 543 -11.58 -0.01 0.93
C ARG A 543 -11.19 1.11 -0.02
N VAL A 544 -11.91 1.24 -1.12
CA VAL A 544 -11.91 2.48 -1.88
C VAL A 544 -12.26 3.57 -0.88
N LEU A 545 -11.39 4.58 -0.75
CA LEU A 545 -11.60 5.70 0.16
C LEU A 545 -12.68 6.60 -0.45
N GLU A 546 -13.92 6.12 -0.40
CA GLU A 546 -15.09 6.92 -0.72
C GLU A 546 -15.40 7.83 0.46
N LEU A 547 -15.87 9.05 0.18
CA LEU A 547 -16.48 9.86 1.22
C LEU A 547 -17.56 9.01 1.89
N ARG A 548 -17.52 8.93 3.23
CA ARG A 548 -18.51 8.19 4.04
C ARG A 548 -19.96 8.58 3.71
N ASP A 549 -20.13 9.81 3.20
CA ASP A 549 -21.36 10.39 2.67
C ASP A 549 -21.18 10.80 1.19
N ASN A 550 -20.98 9.82 0.31
CA ASN A 550 -21.00 10.06 -1.14
C ASN A 550 -22.46 10.15 -1.64
N PRO A 551 -22.84 11.16 -2.46
CA PRO A 551 -24.18 11.24 -3.05
C PRO A 551 -24.63 9.95 -3.76
N THR A 552 -23.70 9.20 -4.36
CA THR A 552 -24.01 7.90 -4.99
C THR A 552 -24.39 6.84 -3.96
N ALA A 553 -23.65 6.76 -2.85
CA ALA A 553 -23.93 5.84 -1.75
C ALA A 553 -25.23 6.19 -1.01
N GLN A 554 -25.52 7.49 -0.84
CA GLN A 554 -26.81 7.95 -0.30
C GLN A 554 -27.97 7.58 -1.23
N ALA A 555 -27.81 7.77 -2.54
CA ALA A 555 -28.81 7.37 -3.52
C ALA A 555 -29.04 5.85 -3.53
N GLU A 556 -27.97 5.06 -3.40
CA GLU A 556 -28.07 3.61 -3.27
C GLU A 556 -28.76 3.20 -1.97
N GLN A 557 -28.41 3.83 -0.84
CA GLN A 557 -29.04 3.55 0.45
C GLN A 557 -30.53 3.90 0.45
N ILE A 558 -30.93 5.02 -0.18
CA ILE A 558 -32.35 5.38 -0.37
C ILE A 558 -33.04 4.33 -1.24
N LYS A 559 -32.42 3.89 -2.36
CA LYS A 559 -32.98 2.83 -3.21
C LYS A 559 -33.13 1.51 -2.45
N MET A 560 -32.13 1.10 -1.69
CA MET A 560 -32.13 -0.17 -0.95
C MET A 560 -33.14 -0.14 0.20
N THR A 561 -33.25 0.98 0.92
CA THR A 561 -34.29 1.15 1.97
C THR A 561 -35.68 1.19 1.37
N THR A 562 -35.88 1.83 0.22
CA THR A 562 -37.16 1.83 -0.51
C THR A 562 -37.52 0.43 -1.02
N LEU A 563 -36.56 -0.31 -1.59
CA LEU A 563 -36.80 -1.69 -2.03
C LEU A 563 -37.09 -2.62 -0.85
N ALA A 564 -36.38 -2.48 0.27
CA ALA A 564 -36.60 -3.29 1.47
C ALA A 564 -37.99 -3.04 2.08
N THR A 565 -38.42 -1.77 2.15
CA THR A 565 -39.75 -1.38 2.65
C THR A 565 -40.87 -1.80 1.70
N LEU A 566 -40.68 -1.72 0.38
CA LEU A 566 -41.64 -2.25 -0.59
C LEU A 566 -41.71 -3.78 -0.57
N GLN A 567 -40.58 -4.46 -0.38
CA GLN A 567 -40.55 -5.92 -0.24
C GLN A 567 -41.19 -6.39 1.08
N SER A 568 -41.00 -5.67 2.19
CA SER A 568 -41.72 -5.94 3.43
C SER A 568 -43.22 -5.66 3.26
N ALA A 569 -43.60 -4.54 2.65
CA ALA A 569 -44.99 -4.22 2.36
C ALA A 569 -45.65 -5.28 1.46
N ASN A 570 -44.96 -5.74 0.41
CA ASN A 570 -45.45 -6.84 -0.43
C ASN A 570 -45.55 -8.15 0.34
N ARG A 571 -44.61 -8.45 1.24
CA ARG A 571 -44.69 -9.63 2.11
C ARG A 571 -45.87 -9.54 3.08
N ASP A 572 -46.10 -8.39 3.68
CA ASP A 572 -47.20 -8.14 4.62
C ASP A 572 -48.56 -8.19 3.89
N LEU A 573 -48.66 -7.59 2.70
CA LEU A 573 -49.84 -7.66 1.84
C LEU A 573 -50.12 -9.09 1.36
N MET A 574 -49.08 -9.84 0.99
CA MET A 574 -49.22 -11.25 0.61
C MET A 574 -49.61 -12.13 1.81
N ALA A 575 -49.12 -11.82 3.01
CA ALA A 575 -49.54 -12.50 4.24
C ALA A 575 -51.01 -12.20 4.58
N GLN A 576 -51.48 -10.96 4.37
CA GLN A 576 -52.88 -10.59 4.52
C GLN A 576 -53.79 -11.25 3.48
N LEU A 577 -53.36 -11.30 2.21
CA LEU A 577 -54.08 -12.00 1.14
C LEU A 577 -54.18 -13.51 1.39
N ARG A 578 -53.13 -14.12 1.96
CA ARG A 578 -53.12 -15.54 2.35
C ARG A 578 -53.90 -15.81 3.64
N GLY A 579 -53.98 -14.82 4.53
CA GLY A 579 -54.60 -14.93 5.86
C GLY A 579 -56.11 -14.75 5.92
N GLY A 580 -56.78 -14.43 4.80
CA GLY A 580 -58.26 -14.44 4.71
C GLY A 580 -58.96 -13.58 5.76
N HIS A 581 -58.69 -12.27 5.82
CA HIS A 581 -59.44 -11.33 6.66
C HIS A 581 -60.25 -10.38 5.76
N THR A 582 -61.49 -10.77 5.46
CA THR A 582 -62.35 -10.07 4.49
C THR A 582 -63.24 -8.97 5.06
N ASP A 583 -63.07 -8.51 6.31
CA ASP A 583 -64.02 -7.51 6.85
C ASP A 583 -63.48 -6.47 7.84
N VAL A 584 -62.16 -6.28 7.93
CA VAL A 584 -61.59 -5.11 8.65
C VAL A 584 -60.55 -4.43 7.77
N LYS A 585 -60.84 -3.19 7.37
CA LYS A 585 -59.99 -2.37 6.50
C LYS A 585 -58.82 -1.79 7.31
N VAL A 586 -57.84 -2.63 7.63
CA VAL A 586 -56.62 -2.24 8.37
C VAL A 586 -55.52 -1.90 7.37
N VAL A 587 -54.98 -0.69 7.45
CA VAL A 587 -53.82 -0.27 6.64
C VAL A 587 -52.56 -0.89 7.25
N PRO A 588 -51.73 -1.63 6.47
CA PRO A 588 -50.46 -2.17 6.95
C PRO A 588 -49.56 -1.06 7.49
N ALA A 589 -48.89 -1.31 8.62
CA ALA A 589 -47.92 -0.36 9.20
C ALA A 589 -46.82 0.00 8.19
N SER A 590 -46.43 -0.95 7.32
CA SER A 590 -45.48 -0.76 6.22
C SER A 590 -45.98 0.20 5.13
N ALA A 591 -47.29 0.28 4.88
CA ALA A 591 -47.86 1.28 3.97
C ALA A 591 -47.83 2.70 4.57
N LEU A 592 -47.99 2.83 5.89
CA LEU A 592 -47.81 4.10 6.58
C LEU A 592 -46.35 4.57 6.59
N GLU A 593 -45.40 3.65 6.70
CA GLU A 593 -43.96 3.95 6.58
C GLU A 593 -43.59 4.43 5.17
N SER A 594 -44.14 3.80 4.12
CA SER A 594 -43.97 4.25 2.73
C SER A 594 -44.48 5.68 2.52
N ILE A 595 -45.67 6.01 3.03
CA ILE A 595 -46.26 7.35 2.90
C ILE A 595 -45.44 8.39 3.70
N LYS A 596 -44.91 8.03 4.88
CA LYS A 596 -44.02 8.91 5.64
C LYS A 596 -42.72 9.21 4.89
N LEU A 597 -42.16 8.21 4.20
CA LEU A 597 -40.96 8.38 3.39
C LEU A 597 -41.22 9.28 2.18
N GLU A 598 -42.38 9.11 1.52
CA GLU A 598 -42.82 9.99 0.43
C GLU A 598 -43.04 11.44 0.89
N MET A 599 -43.62 11.64 2.09
CA MET A 599 -43.79 12.97 2.68
C MET A 599 -42.43 13.65 2.96
N GLN A 600 -41.45 12.91 3.49
CA GLN A 600 -40.10 13.43 3.71
C GLN A 600 -39.40 13.81 2.40
N ASP A 601 -39.57 13.02 1.34
CA ASP A 601 -39.03 13.37 0.03
C ASP A 601 -39.72 14.60 -0.55
N MET A 602 -41.04 14.73 -0.39
CA MET A 602 -41.76 15.95 -0.79
C MET A 602 -41.24 17.18 -0.03
N GLU A 603 -41.06 17.11 1.28
CA GLU A 603 -40.48 18.17 2.10
C GLU A 603 -39.08 18.59 1.62
N ARG A 604 -38.23 17.62 1.25
CA ARG A 604 -36.91 17.90 0.66
C ARG A 604 -37.03 18.66 -0.65
N THR A 605 -37.93 18.25 -1.55
CA THR A 605 -38.11 18.96 -2.83
C THR A 605 -38.62 20.38 -2.63
N VAL A 606 -39.45 20.64 -1.61
CA VAL A 606 -39.90 21.99 -1.24
C VAL A 606 -38.72 22.82 -0.74
N ALA A 607 -37.90 22.28 0.17
CA ALA A 607 -36.71 22.97 0.67
C ALA A 607 -35.72 23.34 -0.45
N ASP A 608 -35.53 22.45 -1.43
CA ASP A 608 -34.68 22.72 -2.60
C ASP A 608 -35.25 23.83 -3.49
N LYS A 609 -36.57 23.84 -3.71
CA LYS A 609 -37.25 24.92 -4.45
C LYS A 609 -37.14 26.26 -3.71
N GLU A 610 -37.32 26.27 -2.39
CA GLU A 610 -37.15 27.47 -1.56
C GLU A 610 -35.70 27.99 -1.59
N LYS A 611 -34.71 27.09 -1.53
CA LYS A 611 -33.29 27.44 -1.67
C LYS A 611 -32.99 28.05 -3.03
N ARG A 612 -33.56 27.49 -4.10
CA ARG A 612 -33.46 28.07 -5.46
C ARG A 612 -34.10 29.45 -5.53
N MET A 613 -35.29 29.63 -4.94
CA MET A 613 -35.97 30.92 -4.89
C MET A 613 -35.17 31.96 -4.11
N ARG A 614 -34.55 31.57 -2.98
CA ARG A 614 -33.68 32.46 -2.20
C ARG A 614 -32.46 32.92 -3.00
N ARG A 615 -31.76 31.98 -3.65
CA ARG A 615 -30.63 32.29 -4.55
C ARG A 615 -31.04 33.20 -5.69
N LEU A 616 -32.21 32.98 -6.29
CA LEU A 616 -32.71 33.83 -7.35
C LEU A 616 -32.97 35.27 -6.85
N LYS A 617 -33.54 35.42 -5.64
CA LYS A 617 -33.72 36.73 -5.00
C LYS A 617 -32.38 37.41 -4.69
N GLU A 618 -31.39 36.67 -4.22
CA GLU A 618 -30.03 37.17 -3.97
C GLU A 618 -29.37 37.65 -5.26
N ILE A 619 -29.39 36.84 -6.32
CA ILE A 619 -28.83 37.18 -7.64
C ILE A 619 -29.57 38.40 -8.21
N TRP A 620 -30.90 38.44 -8.12
CA TRP A 620 -31.68 39.58 -8.57
C TRP A 620 -31.33 40.87 -7.81
N THR A 621 -31.17 40.77 -6.48
CA THR A 621 -30.77 41.90 -5.64
C THR A 621 -29.38 42.40 -6.00
N ALA A 622 -28.43 41.47 -6.21
CA ALA A 622 -27.06 41.77 -6.64
C ALA A 622 -27.00 42.42 -8.03
N LYS A 623 -27.73 41.88 -9.02
CA LYS A 623 -27.82 42.49 -10.36
C LYS A 623 -28.53 43.84 -10.33
N SER A 624 -29.55 43.99 -9.48
CA SER A 624 -30.23 45.27 -9.30
C SER A 624 -29.33 46.31 -8.61
N SER A 625 -28.45 45.91 -7.69
CA SER A 625 -27.43 46.82 -7.14
C SER A 625 -26.36 47.17 -8.16
N GLU A 626 -25.88 46.20 -8.95
CA GLU A 626 -24.91 46.45 -10.04
C GLU A 626 -25.49 47.43 -11.07
N PHE A 627 -26.75 47.24 -11.47
CA PHE A 627 -27.45 48.17 -12.35
C PHE A 627 -27.56 49.58 -11.75
N ARG A 628 -27.92 49.69 -10.47
CA ARG A 628 -27.99 50.99 -9.78
C ARG A 628 -26.63 51.67 -9.69
N GLU A 629 -25.57 50.91 -9.45
CA GLU A 629 -24.19 51.42 -9.39
C GLU A 629 -23.69 51.86 -10.77
N ALA A 630 -23.97 51.08 -11.82
CA ALA A 630 -23.65 51.45 -13.20
C ALA A 630 -24.37 52.74 -13.62
N VAL A 631 -25.65 52.89 -13.30
CA VAL A 631 -26.43 54.11 -13.58
C VAL A 631 -25.88 55.31 -12.78
N ALA A 632 -25.55 55.11 -11.51
CA ALA A 632 -24.95 56.15 -10.68
C ALA A 632 -23.58 56.60 -11.22
N SER A 633 -22.73 55.66 -11.63
CA SER A 633 -21.41 55.93 -12.20
C SER A 633 -21.48 56.62 -13.56
N LEU A 634 -22.39 56.18 -14.45
CA LEU A 634 -22.45 56.64 -15.84
C LEU A 634 -23.25 57.93 -16.01
N LEU A 635 -24.41 58.04 -15.33
CA LEU A 635 -25.32 59.18 -15.46
C LEU A 635 -25.23 60.16 -14.29
N GLY A 636 -24.55 59.80 -13.20
CA GLY A 636 -24.43 60.64 -12.00
C GLY A 636 -25.68 60.64 -11.12
N PHE A 637 -26.59 59.68 -11.29
CA PHE A 637 -27.86 59.60 -10.57
C PHE A 637 -28.00 58.29 -9.80
N LYS A 638 -28.27 58.39 -8.49
CA LYS A 638 -28.65 57.25 -7.66
C LYS A 638 -30.16 57.04 -7.74
N LEU A 639 -30.56 55.83 -8.17
CA LEU A 639 -31.96 55.42 -8.27
C LEU A 639 -32.34 54.53 -7.07
N ASP A 640 -33.35 54.94 -6.31
CA ASP A 640 -33.93 54.16 -5.23
C ASP A 640 -35.38 53.81 -5.55
N PHE A 641 -35.65 52.52 -5.77
CA PHE A 641 -36.98 52.00 -6.05
C PHE A 641 -37.78 51.88 -4.75
N LEU A 642 -38.87 52.64 -4.65
CA LEU A 642 -39.76 52.63 -3.49
C LEU A 642 -40.80 51.50 -3.61
N PRO A 643 -41.32 50.96 -2.49
CA PRO A 643 -42.32 49.88 -2.51
C PRO A 643 -43.64 50.22 -3.21
N ASN A 644 -43.94 51.50 -3.40
CA ASN A 644 -45.10 52.02 -4.12
C ASN A 644 -44.88 52.13 -5.64
N GLY A 645 -43.80 51.55 -6.18
CA GLY A 645 -43.48 51.60 -7.61
C GLY A 645 -42.86 52.92 -8.09
N ARG A 646 -42.71 53.92 -7.21
CA ARG A 646 -42.06 55.20 -7.54
C ARG A 646 -40.54 55.08 -7.50
N VAL A 647 -39.86 55.84 -8.35
CA VAL A 647 -38.40 55.88 -8.41
C VAL A 647 -37.92 57.19 -7.81
N ARG A 648 -37.18 57.13 -6.71
CA ARG A 648 -36.48 58.28 -6.15
C ARG A 648 -35.14 58.42 -6.87
N VAL A 649 -34.86 59.61 -7.36
CA VAL A 649 -33.67 59.95 -8.13
C VAL A 649 -32.91 61.03 -7.36
N THR A 650 -31.69 60.71 -6.96
CA THR A 650 -30.83 61.64 -6.23
C THR A 650 -29.56 61.87 -7.04
N SER A 651 -29.25 63.14 -7.34
CA SER A 651 -28.00 63.47 -8.04
C SER A 651 -26.79 63.24 -7.12
N MET A 652 -25.73 62.63 -7.65
CA MET A 652 -24.46 62.47 -6.92
C MET A 652 -23.69 63.78 -6.79
N PHE A 653 -23.93 64.75 -7.67
CA PHE A 653 -23.21 66.01 -7.73
C PHE A 653 -23.92 67.16 -7.01
N HIS A 654 -25.19 66.97 -6.62
CA HIS A 654 -25.88 67.95 -5.80
C HIS A 654 -25.25 67.98 -4.40
N LEU A 655 -24.61 69.10 -4.04
CA LEU A 655 -23.91 69.39 -2.79
C LEU A 655 -23.89 68.20 -1.82
N SER A 656 -22.94 67.29 -2.06
CA SER A 656 -22.62 66.23 -1.13
C SER A 656 -22.42 66.89 0.25
N SER A 657 -23.04 66.33 1.29
CA SER A 657 -22.90 66.78 2.68
C SER A 657 -21.43 66.91 3.15
N ALA A 658 -20.47 66.45 2.36
CA ALA A 658 -19.04 66.63 2.53
C ALA A 658 -18.50 68.04 2.19
N TYR A 659 -19.23 68.90 1.46
CA TYR A 659 -18.72 70.20 0.96
C TYR A 659 -19.51 71.44 1.40
N ARG A 660 -20.36 71.33 2.44
CA ARG A 660 -20.79 72.51 3.21
C ARG A 660 -19.73 72.76 4.29
N HIS A 661 -18.76 73.63 4.01
CA HIS A 661 -17.94 74.22 5.07
C HIS A 661 -18.86 75.02 6.00
N GLY A 662 -19.02 74.55 7.24
CA GLY A 662 -19.68 75.29 8.31
C GLY A 662 -20.99 74.68 8.81
N ASP A 663 -20.92 73.52 9.47
CA ASP A 663 -21.64 73.29 10.73
C ASP A 663 -20.95 72.12 11.47
N SER A 664 -20.30 72.39 12.60
CA SER A 664 -19.46 71.43 13.33
C SER A 664 -20.22 70.59 14.37
N ASP A 665 -21.55 70.70 14.44
CA ASP A 665 -22.35 70.13 15.53
C ASP A 665 -23.42 69.11 15.10
N ALA A 666 -23.24 68.42 13.96
CA ALA A 666 -24.10 67.28 13.60
C ALA A 666 -23.53 65.96 14.18
N PRO A 667 -24.31 65.14 14.93
CA PRO A 667 -23.81 63.94 15.59
C PRO A 667 -23.29 62.89 14.60
N SER A 668 -22.05 62.43 14.79
CA SER A 668 -21.39 61.42 13.98
C SER A 668 -21.88 60.01 14.32
N ASP A 669 -23.07 59.63 13.87
CA ASP A 669 -23.51 58.22 13.90
C ASP A 669 -23.82 57.71 12.49
N SER A 670 -22.83 57.81 11.61
CA SER A 670 -22.84 57.15 10.31
C SER A 670 -21.41 56.95 9.82
N GLY A 671 -20.98 55.68 9.82
CA GLY A 671 -19.65 55.26 9.41
C GLY A 671 -19.31 55.61 7.95
N PRO A 672 -18.03 55.47 7.57
CA PRO A 672 -17.54 55.82 6.25
C PRO A 672 -18.20 54.91 5.21
N GLY A 673 -19.22 55.42 4.53
CA GLY A 673 -20.05 54.69 3.57
C GLY A 673 -21.55 55.02 3.62
N SER A 674 -22.04 55.69 4.67
CA SER A 674 -23.44 56.10 4.78
C SER A 674 -23.56 57.61 4.54
N MET A 675 -23.87 58.00 3.30
CA MET A 675 -24.29 59.37 2.98
C MET A 675 -25.62 59.65 3.68
N GLY A 676 -25.65 60.68 4.53
CA GLY A 676 -26.81 61.09 5.33
C GLY A 676 -28.11 61.22 4.51
N ASN A 677 -29.24 61.10 5.22
CA ASN A 677 -30.60 61.03 4.68
C ASN A 677 -30.81 62.01 3.50
N GLY A 678 -30.64 61.52 2.27
CA GLY A 678 -30.92 62.23 1.02
C GLY A 678 -32.41 62.42 0.75
N GLU A 679 -33.23 62.58 1.80
CA GLU A 679 -34.68 62.73 1.71
C GLU A 679 -35.09 64.13 1.28
N GLU A 680 -34.27 65.16 1.49
CA GLU A 680 -34.64 66.56 1.19
C GLU A 680 -34.21 67.04 -0.20
N ASN A 681 -33.28 66.34 -0.86
CA ASN A 681 -32.67 66.74 -2.13
C ASN A 681 -32.83 65.65 -3.21
N SER A 682 -34.03 65.10 -3.37
CA SER A 682 -34.32 64.03 -4.33
C SER A 682 -35.55 64.33 -5.18
N ILE A 683 -35.63 63.72 -6.35
CA ILE A 683 -36.77 63.83 -7.25
C ILE A 683 -37.45 62.47 -7.31
N VAL A 684 -38.73 62.42 -6.93
CA VAL A 684 -39.52 61.20 -6.98
C VAL A 684 -40.35 61.20 -8.27
N PHE A 685 -40.04 60.26 -9.15
CA PHE A 685 -40.80 59.98 -10.37
C PHE A 685 -41.83 58.88 -10.11
N ASP A 686 -43.06 59.17 -10.48
CA ASP A 686 -44.15 58.21 -10.52
C ASP A 686 -44.33 57.74 -11.98
N GLY A 687 -43.86 56.53 -12.29
CA GLY A 687 -43.91 55.97 -13.64
C GLY A 687 -45.31 55.58 -14.12
N GLU A 688 -46.25 55.35 -13.20
CA GLU A 688 -47.63 54.97 -13.54
C GLU A 688 -48.47 56.20 -13.89
N ASN A 689 -48.30 57.29 -13.13
CA ASN A 689 -49.04 58.54 -13.36
C ASN A 689 -48.26 59.56 -14.22
N GLY A 690 -46.99 59.26 -14.57
CA GLY A 690 -46.10 60.18 -15.30
C GLY A 690 -45.83 61.49 -14.55
N THR A 691 -45.96 61.49 -13.21
CA THR A 691 -45.82 62.72 -12.40
C THR A 691 -44.45 62.76 -11.73
N MET A 692 -43.89 63.98 -11.63
CA MET A 692 -42.63 64.25 -10.95
C MET A 692 -42.89 65.09 -9.71
N LYS A 693 -42.37 64.67 -8.55
CA LYS A 693 -42.45 65.42 -7.29
C LYS A 693 -41.05 65.64 -6.73
N ILE A 694 -40.76 66.88 -6.37
CA ILE A 694 -39.50 67.25 -5.71
C ILE A 694 -39.67 66.99 -4.21
N SER A 695 -38.77 66.24 -3.60
CA SER A 695 -38.75 66.07 -2.14
C SER A 695 -38.27 67.36 -1.47
N GLY A 696 -38.79 67.69 -0.28
CA GLY A 696 -38.54 68.98 0.41
C GLY A 696 -39.56 70.10 0.13
N GLY A 697 -40.49 69.92 -0.81
CA GLY A 697 -41.56 70.88 -1.10
C GLY A 697 -41.16 72.04 -2.04
N PRO A 698 -42.13 72.87 -2.50
CA PRO A 698 -41.91 73.88 -3.54
C PRO A 698 -41.01 75.05 -3.13
N ASN A 699 -40.80 75.23 -1.82
CA ASN A 699 -39.92 76.27 -1.25
C ASN A 699 -38.58 75.69 -0.75
N SER A 700 -38.27 74.42 -1.05
CA SER A 700 -36.94 73.87 -0.76
C SER A 700 -35.89 74.59 -1.59
N LEU A 701 -34.69 74.78 -1.01
CA LEU A 701 -33.54 75.36 -1.72
C LEU A 701 -33.23 74.57 -3.00
N PHE A 702 -33.31 73.24 -2.93
CA PHE A 702 -33.16 72.35 -4.07
C PHE A 702 -34.22 72.62 -5.15
N ALA A 703 -35.49 72.75 -4.75
CA ALA A 703 -36.60 73.01 -5.66
C ALA A 703 -36.49 74.38 -6.34
N MET A 704 -35.99 75.40 -5.63
CA MET A 704 -35.77 76.74 -6.19
C MET A 704 -34.61 76.77 -7.18
N GLU A 705 -33.53 76.03 -6.90
CA GLU A 705 -32.34 75.95 -7.75
C GLU A 705 -32.63 75.28 -9.09
N ILE A 706 -33.39 74.18 -9.09
CA ILE A 706 -33.77 73.47 -10.32
C ILE A 706 -35.01 74.04 -11.00
N LYS A 707 -35.71 75.01 -10.40
CA LYS A 707 -36.95 75.60 -10.94
C LYS A 707 -36.80 76.17 -12.36
N PRO A 708 -35.72 76.91 -12.70
CA PRO A 708 -35.52 77.40 -14.06
C PRO A 708 -35.34 76.25 -15.07
N LEU A 709 -34.60 75.20 -14.67
CA LEU A 709 -34.37 74.00 -15.47
C LEU A 709 -35.67 73.21 -15.69
N ILE A 710 -36.52 73.09 -14.66
CA ILE A 710 -37.84 72.45 -14.77
C ILE A 710 -38.73 73.22 -15.74
N LYS A 711 -38.82 74.54 -15.61
CA LYS A 711 -39.63 75.36 -16.51
C LYS A 711 -39.21 75.17 -17.98
N PHE A 712 -37.92 75.25 -18.25
CA PHE A 712 -37.41 75.14 -19.63
C PHE A 712 -37.50 73.71 -20.20
N TRP A 713 -37.05 72.70 -19.44
CA TRP A 713 -36.94 71.33 -19.98
C TRP A 713 -38.20 70.48 -19.75
N VAL A 714 -38.90 70.64 -18.64
CA VAL A 714 -40.07 69.83 -18.28
C VAL A 714 -41.38 70.50 -18.69
N GLU A 715 -41.57 71.80 -18.42
CA GLU A 715 -42.83 72.49 -18.77
C GLU A 715 -42.91 72.88 -20.26
N GLU A 716 -41.84 73.46 -20.82
CA GLU A 716 -41.83 73.91 -22.23
C GLU A 716 -41.50 72.78 -23.21
N ARG A 717 -40.44 72.00 -22.95
CA ARG A 717 -39.91 70.97 -23.88
C ARG A 717 -40.41 69.55 -23.62
N LYS A 718 -40.92 69.26 -22.42
CA LYS A 718 -41.38 67.92 -21.97
C LYS A 718 -40.34 66.81 -22.11
N ASP A 719 -39.06 67.12 -21.89
CA ASP A 719 -37.94 66.17 -22.02
C ASP A 719 -37.19 66.00 -20.68
N ILE A 720 -37.47 64.87 -20.01
CA ILE A 720 -36.87 64.52 -18.70
C ILE A 720 -35.39 64.12 -18.83
N PRO A 721 -34.97 63.31 -19.82
CA PRO A 721 -33.54 63.06 -20.06
C PRO A 721 -32.71 64.34 -20.23
N CYS A 722 -33.17 65.30 -21.03
CA CYS A 722 -32.46 66.58 -21.19
C CYS A 722 -32.45 67.41 -19.91
N PHE A 723 -33.55 67.39 -19.14
CA PHE A 723 -33.62 68.02 -17.82
C PHE A 723 -32.57 67.44 -16.86
N LEU A 724 -32.49 66.11 -16.74
CA LEU A 724 -31.54 65.44 -15.86
C LEU A 724 -30.09 65.69 -16.30
N ALA A 725 -29.80 65.68 -17.61
CA ALA A 725 -28.48 66.00 -18.14
C ALA A 725 -28.06 67.45 -17.84
N ALA A 726 -28.95 68.42 -18.06
CA ALA A 726 -28.69 69.82 -17.77
C ALA A 726 -28.50 70.06 -16.26
N MET A 727 -29.29 69.38 -15.43
CA MET A 727 -29.16 69.42 -13.97
C MET A 727 -27.85 68.79 -13.50
N THR A 728 -27.39 67.70 -14.12
CA THR A 728 -26.08 67.10 -13.84
C THR A 728 -24.94 68.07 -14.17
N LEU A 729 -25.01 68.77 -15.31
CA LEU A 729 -24.01 69.78 -15.69
C LEU A 729 -24.00 70.96 -14.70
N ASP A 730 -25.17 71.51 -14.37
CA ASP A 730 -25.29 72.64 -13.43
C ASP A 730 -24.77 72.28 -12.03
N PHE A 731 -25.07 71.08 -11.52
CA PHE A 731 -24.53 70.60 -10.24
C PHE A 731 -23.05 70.22 -10.31
N TYR A 732 -22.57 69.71 -11.43
CA TYR A 732 -21.15 69.43 -11.64
C TYR A 732 -20.32 70.73 -11.65
N ASP A 733 -20.79 71.77 -12.35
CA ASP A 733 -20.13 73.08 -12.40
C ASP A 733 -20.08 73.77 -11.04
N LYS A 734 -21.11 73.56 -10.21
CA LYS A 734 -21.16 74.02 -8.81
C LYS A 734 -20.28 73.20 -7.86
N THR A 735 -19.85 72.00 -8.27
CA THR A 735 -18.95 71.16 -7.48
C THR A 735 -17.48 71.56 -7.76
N THR A 736 -16.62 71.53 -6.74
CA THR A 736 -15.19 71.92 -6.77
C THR A 736 -14.29 71.16 -7.77
N ARG A 737 -14.84 70.26 -8.60
CA ARG A 737 -14.13 69.64 -9.74
C ARG A 737 -14.00 70.58 -10.95
N ALA A 738 -14.95 71.50 -11.16
CA ALA A 738 -14.85 72.50 -12.23
C ALA A 738 -13.86 73.64 -11.90
N ALA A 739 -13.57 73.88 -10.61
CA ALA A 739 -12.61 74.89 -10.16
C ALA A 739 -11.12 74.44 -10.23
N ARG A 740 -10.85 73.21 -10.68
CA ARG A 740 -9.49 72.63 -10.77
C ARG A 740 -9.07 72.21 -12.19
N MET A 741 -9.82 72.59 -13.23
CA MET A 741 -9.34 72.58 -14.62
C MET A 741 -8.99 73.97 -15.09
#